data_AF-A0AA37HVB6-F1
#
_entry.id   AF-A0AA37HVB6-F1
#
_cell.length_a   1.000
_cell.length_b   1.000
_cell.length_c   1.000
_cell.angle_alpha   90.00
_cell.angle_beta   90.00
_cell.angle_gamma   90.00
#
_symmetry.space_group_name_H-M   'P 1'
#
loop_
_entity.id
_entity.type
_entity.pdbx_description
1 polymer ?
#
loop_
_entity_poly.entity_id
_entity_poly.type
_entity_poly.pdbx_seq_one_letter_code
_entity_poly.pdbx_strand_id
1 'polypeptide(L)'
;MFASGWNEQEYKQIEQSVKLPQIKGKDYVVTKYGASEKASAAANQKAINRVIAMASKKGGGNVIIPKGTYSTGAITMLSHVNLVVEEGATLHFAFEPKLYPLVRTSWEGLACWNYSPCIYAYKATDIAITGKGTIDGGGSNDTWWPMNGNPKFGYKPGITKESQKLGSRAKLMKMAENDVPFDERKFGMGQGLRPQLINFVRSENILIKDVTLLRSPFWVIHPLLCKNITVDGVQIWNEGPNGDGCDPEACENVIIQNTLFHTGDDCIAIKSGRNNDGRFWGKPSKNIIIRNCKMEDGHGGVVIGSEISGGCENVYAENCYMDSPNLERVLRIKTNNCRGGLIQNINMRNVKVGQCKEAVLKINLDYENNEDCYRGFEPTVRNVNMENVTCEKSEYGVLMIGLDNVDNIYDINLKNCTFNGVIKQPVKVTGRTKDVHYDNVFINNSLVLNKGEQPYKSYAQWLTYSEMKRVPHSYLLDFSKKPKWSYVMGIEMEGMLDTYLKYGGEDIINYLKEYPETMIDEKGNVIGYAYEDFNLDNIRTAKYILRMQNLFPRKGNEKALKTFFKQLQNQPRTKEGVYWHKAIYANQVWLDGIFMGLPFYCNYAVQTLKPKKAKKYLDDAVDQMIKTDKRTYDEKTGLWKHAWDETHSQFWADKENGKSKHTWARALGWYVMAMAECLDAMPENYERRGEVINLLKKAMDAVIKNQDKTTGVWYDVMDVKSDKNYLESTASSMFAYVLLKGYNKGYLGEKYKNAGIKAYNGIINQFIQVNADKTISLTKCCSVSGLGPGPGPYVKKPNYKRDGSFEYYISEPIRDNDAKGVGPFIWATLELEKIQTSK
;
A
#
# COMPACT_ATOMS: atom_id res chain seq x y z
N MET A 1 -3.99 -2.21 26.48
CA MET A 1 -4.89 -1.26 25.78
C MET A 1 -4.15 0.07 25.72
N PHE A 2 -3.82 0.53 24.52
CA PHE A 2 -3.29 1.88 24.33
C PHE A 2 -4.43 2.87 24.59
N ALA A 3 -4.18 3.95 25.33
CA ALA A 3 -5.19 4.98 25.57
C ALA A 3 -5.62 5.61 24.23
N SER A 4 -6.90 5.97 24.06
CA SER A 4 -7.32 6.70 22.87
C SER A 4 -6.58 8.04 22.82
N GLY A 5 -5.93 8.34 21.70
CA GLY A 5 -5.31 9.65 21.49
C GLY A 5 -6.33 10.80 21.48
N TRP A 6 -7.60 10.49 21.23
CA TRP A 6 -8.69 11.46 21.29
C TRP A 6 -9.03 11.85 22.73
N ASN A 7 -8.78 13.11 23.08
CA ASN A 7 -9.20 13.70 24.35
C ASN A 7 -10.52 14.44 24.19
N GLU A 8 -11.62 13.78 24.57
CA GLU A 8 -12.98 14.32 24.45
C GLU A 8 -13.21 15.57 25.31
N GLN A 9 -12.53 15.69 26.46
CA GLN A 9 -12.63 16.87 27.32
C GLN A 9 -11.94 18.07 26.68
N GLU A 10 -10.72 17.90 26.17
CA GLU A 10 -9.99 18.97 25.47
C GLU A 10 -10.75 19.39 24.20
N TYR A 11 -11.26 18.44 23.42
CA TYR A 11 -12.12 18.73 22.26
C TYR A 11 -13.29 19.65 22.63
N LYS A 12 -14.07 19.30 23.66
CA LYS A 12 -15.23 20.09 24.10
C LYS A 12 -14.83 21.46 24.64
N GLN A 13 -13.70 21.55 25.34
CA GLN A 13 -13.16 22.81 25.82
C GLN A 13 -12.78 23.73 24.65
N ILE A 14 -12.12 23.20 23.63
CA ILE A 14 -11.79 23.95 22.41
C ILE A 14 -13.08 24.43 21.74
N GLU A 15 -14.05 23.55 21.51
CA GLU A 15 -15.33 23.89 20.88
C GLU A 15 -16.03 25.03 21.61
N GLN A 16 -16.14 24.95 22.94
CA GLN A 16 -16.78 25.97 23.77
C GLN A 16 -16.00 27.29 23.83
N SER A 17 -14.70 27.27 23.55
CA SER A 17 -13.85 28.46 23.59
C SER A 17 -13.96 29.35 22.34
N VAL A 18 -14.47 28.79 21.23
CA VAL A 18 -14.59 29.49 19.94
C VAL A 18 -15.80 30.41 19.98
N LYS A 19 -15.57 31.70 19.79
CA LYS A 19 -16.63 32.73 19.81
C LYS A 19 -17.04 33.16 18.39
N LEU A 20 -18.34 33.22 18.15
CA LEU A 20 -18.89 33.81 16.93
C LEU A 20 -18.92 35.34 16.99
N PRO A 21 -18.79 36.04 15.84
CA PRO A 21 -18.90 37.50 15.77
C PRO A 21 -20.25 38.00 16.27
N GLN A 22 -20.25 39.08 17.02
CA GLN A 22 -21.47 39.77 17.46
C GLN A 22 -21.82 40.92 16.52
N ILE A 23 -22.51 40.62 15.42
CA ILE A 23 -22.94 41.62 14.44
C ILE A 23 -24.25 42.27 14.89
N LYS A 24 -24.20 43.58 15.15
CA LYS A 24 -25.36 44.42 15.49
C LYS A 24 -25.48 45.53 14.46
N GLY A 25 -26.71 45.95 14.14
CA GLY A 25 -26.92 47.09 13.25
C GLY A 25 -28.04 46.84 12.24
N LYS A 26 -28.10 47.69 11.22
CA LYS A 26 -29.09 47.63 10.13
C LYS A 26 -28.49 47.05 8.86
N ASP A 27 -29.35 46.78 7.90
CA ASP A 27 -28.97 46.32 6.58
C ASP A 27 -28.63 47.49 5.63
N TYR A 28 -27.53 47.35 4.90
CA TYR A 28 -27.04 48.32 3.92
C TYR A 28 -26.88 47.63 2.56
N VAL A 29 -27.92 47.72 1.72
CA VAL A 29 -27.89 47.18 0.35
C VAL A 29 -27.02 48.06 -0.55
N VAL A 30 -25.93 47.53 -1.08
CA VAL A 30 -24.89 48.33 -1.76
C VAL A 30 -25.37 49.08 -3.01
N THR A 31 -26.44 48.60 -3.66
CA THR A 31 -27.05 49.27 -4.83
C THR A 31 -27.66 50.62 -4.50
N LYS A 32 -28.12 50.80 -3.25
CA LYS A 32 -28.58 52.12 -2.74
C LYS A 32 -27.44 53.11 -2.51
N TYR A 33 -26.20 52.63 -2.59
CA TYR A 33 -24.99 53.40 -2.34
C TYR A 33 -24.05 53.40 -3.56
N GLY A 34 -24.58 53.19 -4.75
CA GLY A 34 -23.87 53.38 -6.02
C GLY A 34 -23.11 52.17 -6.56
N ALA A 35 -23.23 50.99 -5.93
CA ALA A 35 -22.80 49.75 -6.57
C ALA A 35 -23.80 49.33 -7.66
N SER A 36 -23.32 48.80 -8.78
CA SER A 36 -24.17 48.38 -9.91
C SER A 36 -23.45 47.34 -10.76
N GLU A 37 -24.22 46.44 -11.37
CA GLU A 37 -23.71 45.45 -12.33
C GLU A 37 -23.08 46.11 -13.57
N LYS A 38 -23.48 47.35 -13.88
CA LYS A 38 -22.95 48.14 -15.01
C LYS A 38 -21.77 49.04 -14.63
N ALA A 39 -21.44 49.12 -13.35
CA ALA A 39 -20.34 49.97 -12.88
C ALA A 39 -18.98 49.30 -13.11
N SER A 40 -17.94 50.11 -13.30
CA SER A 40 -16.57 49.59 -13.36
C SER A 40 -16.14 48.98 -12.02
N ALA A 41 -15.13 48.11 -12.04
CA ALA A 41 -14.58 47.49 -10.85
C ALA A 41 -14.14 48.52 -9.79
N ALA A 42 -13.50 49.61 -10.22
CA ALA A 42 -13.11 50.72 -9.35
C ALA A 42 -14.31 51.43 -8.70
N ALA A 43 -15.40 51.63 -9.44
CA ALA A 43 -16.60 52.31 -8.94
C ALA A 43 -17.34 51.46 -7.89
N ASN A 44 -17.51 50.16 -8.17
CA ASN A 44 -18.06 49.21 -7.21
C ASN A 44 -17.19 49.06 -5.96
N GLN A 45 -15.86 48.95 -6.12
CA GLN A 45 -14.91 48.91 -5.01
C GLN A 45 -15.08 50.11 -4.07
N LYS A 46 -15.12 51.32 -4.63
CA LYS A 46 -15.31 52.55 -3.86
C LYS A 46 -16.66 52.57 -3.16
N ALA A 47 -17.73 52.16 -3.84
CA ALA A 47 -19.08 52.12 -3.27
C ALA A 47 -19.16 51.15 -2.09
N ILE A 48 -18.68 49.91 -2.27
CA ILE A 48 -18.75 48.84 -1.26
C ILE A 48 -17.89 49.20 -0.04
N ASN A 49 -16.63 49.59 -0.24
CA ASN A 49 -15.75 49.98 0.88
C ASN A 49 -16.29 51.18 1.67
N ARG A 50 -16.93 52.14 1.01
CA ARG A 50 -17.61 53.26 1.68
C ARG A 50 -18.77 52.79 2.55
N VAL A 51 -19.56 51.83 2.07
CA VAL A 51 -20.68 51.27 2.86
C VAL A 51 -20.17 50.50 4.07
N ILE A 52 -19.11 49.70 3.92
CA ILE A 52 -18.46 49.00 5.03
C ILE A 52 -17.95 49.99 6.08
N ALA A 53 -17.23 51.04 5.66
CA ALA A 53 -16.76 52.09 6.57
C ALA A 53 -17.91 52.81 7.28
N MET A 54 -19.00 53.09 6.58
CA MET A 54 -20.19 53.70 7.16
C MET A 54 -20.87 52.75 8.17
N ALA A 55 -21.06 51.48 7.84
CA ALA A 55 -21.69 50.49 8.71
C ALA A 55 -20.88 50.32 10.00
N SER A 56 -19.57 50.11 9.89
CA SER A 56 -18.66 49.99 11.04
C SER A 56 -18.70 51.24 11.94
N LYS A 57 -18.64 52.45 11.35
CA LYS A 57 -18.73 53.71 12.10
C LYS A 57 -20.06 53.88 12.85
N LYS A 58 -21.15 53.24 12.38
CA LYS A 58 -22.48 53.26 13.00
C LYS A 58 -22.70 52.13 14.01
N GLY A 59 -21.64 51.41 14.40
CA GLY A 59 -21.71 50.32 15.37
C GLY A 59 -21.95 48.94 14.76
N GLY A 60 -21.87 48.82 13.43
CA GLY A 60 -21.96 47.57 12.70
C GLY A 60 -23.19 47.45 11.79
N GLY A 61 -23.31 46.29 11.17
CA GLY A 61 -24.47 45.89 10.38
C GLY A 61 -24.14 44.95 9.22
N ASN A 62 -25.17 44.60 8.46
CA ASN A 62 -25.04 43.75 7.28
C ASN A 62 -24.84 44.65 6.04
N VAL A 63 -23.76 44.45 5.30
CA VAL A 63 -23.53 45.05 3.99
C VAL A 63 -23.93 44.02 2.93
N ILE A 64 -25.05 44.27 2.27
CA ILE A 64 -25.71 43.29 1.40
C ILE A 64 -25.31 43.52 -0.04
N ILE A 65 -24.72 42.50 -0.67
CA ILE A 65 -24.55 42.34 -2.11
C ILE A 65 -25.75 41.54 -2.62
N PRO A 66 -26.75 42.20 -3.23
CA PRO A 66 -27.96 41.51 -3.68
C PRO A 66 -27.68 40.73 -4.97
N LYS A 67 -28.66 39.93 -5.42
CA LYS A 67 -28.61 39.20 -6.70
C LYS A 67 -28.06 40.07 -7.85
N GLY A 68 -27.21 39.46 -8.69
CA GLY A 68 -26.52 40.14 -9.80
C GLY A 68 -25.00 39.94 -9.76
N THR A 69 -24.29 40.35 -10.81
CA THR A 69 -22.82 40.25 -10.88
C THR A 69 -22.16 41.61 -10.70
N TYR A 70 -21.33 41.76 -9.66
CA TYR A 70 -20.66 43.00 -9.30
C TYR A 70 -19.16 42.84 -9.43
N SER A 71 -18.60 43.34 -10.53
CA SER A 71 -17.14 43.42 -10.69
C SER A 71 -16.57 44.45 -9.71
N THR A 72 -15.53 44.11 -8.96
CA THR A 72 -14.89 44.98 -7.95
C THR A 72 -13.38 44.77 -7.89
N GLY A 73 -12.67 45.72 -7.27
CA GLY A 73 -11.33 45.54 -6.71
C GLY A 73 -11.38 45.09 -5.25
N ALA A 74 -10.23 45.18 -4.56
CA ALA A 74 -10.09 44.76 -3.17
C ALA A 74 -11.09 45.42 -2.20
N ILE A 75 -11.70 44.60 -1.34
CA ILE A 75 -12.62 45.02 -0.28
C ILE A 75 -11.89 44.97 1.07
N THR A 76 -12.01 46.05 1.85
CA THR A 76 -11.47 46.12 3.22
C THR A 76 -12.61 46.04 4.23
N MET A 77 -12.70 44.90 4.92
CA MET A 77 -13.61 44.67 6.04
C MET A 77 -13.16 45.44 7.28
N LEU A 78 -14.12 45.88 8.07
CA LEU A 78 -13.92 46.61 9.33
C LEU A 78 -14.78 45.99 10.44
N SER A 79 -14.49 46.33 11.70
CA SER A 79 -15.14 45.71 12.86
C SER A 79 -16.66 45.82 12.84
N HIS A 80 -17.33 44.78 13.33
CA HIS A 80 -18.78 44.64 13.48
C HIS A 80 -19.57 44.59 12.16
N VAL A 81 -18.89 44.30 11.04
CA VAL A 81 -19.52 44.24 9.71
C VAL A 81 -19.65 42.79 9.22
N ASN A 82 -20.83 42.46 8.73
CA ASN A 82 -21.09 41.25 7.96
C ASN A 82 -21.27 41.59 6.48
N LEU A 83 -20.41 41.06 5.61
CA LEU A 83 -20.61 41.12 4.16
C LEU A 83 -21.53 39.97 3.75
N VAL A 84 -22.78 40.29 3.42
CA VAL A 84 -23.79 39.31 3.01
C VAL A 84 -23.81 39.23 1.48
N VAL A 85 -23.39 38.10 0.92
CA VAL A 85 -23.46 37.82 -0.52
C VAL A 85 -24.68 36.94 -0.76
N GLU A 86 -25.78 37.54 -1.21
CA GLU A 86 -27.07 36.85 -1.32
C GLU A 86 -27.04 35.73 -2.37
N GLU A 87 -27.99 34.81 -2.26
CA GLU A 87 -28.18 33.77 -3.27
C GLU A 87 -28.39 34.38 -4.68
N GLY A 88 -27.62 33.90 -5.65
CA GLY A 88 -27.61 34.46 -7.01
C GLY A 88 -26.82 35.78 -7.18
N ALA A 89 -26.15 36.27 -6.12
CA ALA A 89 -25.16 37.33 -6.23
C ALA A 89 -23.78 36.73 -6.56
N THR A 90 -23.02 37.42 -7.42
CA THR A 90 -21.61 37.12 -7.69
C THR A 90 -20.79 38.38 -7.47
N LEU A 91 -19.85 38.31 -6.53
CA LEU A 91 -18.82 39.32 -6.34
C LEU A 91 -17.57 38.90 -7.10
N HIS A 92 -17.33 39.52 -8.25
CA HIS A 92 -16.25 39.17 -9.17
C HIS A 92 -15.05 40.12 -9.00
N PHE A 93 -13.89 39.60 -8.61
CA PHE A 93 -12.68 40.38 -8.44
C PHE A 93 -11.91 40.52 -9.75
N ALA A 94 -11.83 41.74 -10.26
CA ALA A 94 -11.19 42.03 -11.55
C ALA A 94 -9.65 41.92 -11.47
N PHE A 95 -9.01 41.41 -12.52
CA PHE A 95 -7.54 41.45 -12.66
C PHE A 95 -7.07 42.85 -13.08
N GLU A 96 -7.13 43.79 -12.14
CA GLU A 96 -6.61 45.15 -12.29
C GLU A 96 -5.69 45.45 -11.11
N PRO A 97 -4.37 45.17 -11.20
CA PRO A 97 -3.44 45.26 -10.07
C PRO A 97 -3.49 46.59 -9.28
N LYS A 98 -3.83 47.70 -9.94
CA LYS A 98 -3.99 49.02 -9.31
C LYS A 98 -5.13 49.09 -8.29
N LEU A 99 -6.10 48.18 -8.36
CA LEU A 99 -7.22 48.10 -7.41
C LEU A 99 -6.89 47.29 -6.15
N TYR A 100 -5.65 46.80 -6.01
CA TYR A 100 -5.19 46.01 -4.87
C TYR A 100 -4.04 46.75 -4.16
N PRO A 101 -4.34 47.74 -3.31
CA PRO A 101 -3.32 48.57 -2.67
C PRO A 101 -2.39 47.73 -1.78
N LEU A 102 -1.19 48.25 -1.49
CA LEU A 102 -0.25 47.57 -0.59
C LEU A 102 -0.80 47.52 0.84
N VAL A 103 -0.84 46.33 1.43
CA VAL A 103 -1.25 46.08 2.81
C VAL A 103 -0.30 45.11 3.51
N ARG A 104 -0.37 45.07 4.85
CA ARG A 104 0.36 44.09 5.66
C ARG A 104 -0.27 42.71 5.51
N THR A 105 0.50 41.74 5.04
CA THR A 105 0.05 40.35 4.86
C THR A 105 1.23 39.39 5.09
N SER A 106 1.02 38.11 4.80
CA SER A 106 2.04 37.06 4.76
C SER A 106 2.00 36.39 3.38
N TRP A 107 3.17 36.04 2.84
CA TRP A 107 3.29 35.29 1.60
C TRP A 107 4.15 34.04 1.86
N GLU A 108 3.57 32.84 1.72
CA GLU A 108 4.19 31.54 2.09
C GLU A 108 4.83 31.54 3.50
N GLY A 109 4.16 32.17 4.46
CA GLY A 109 4.56 32.22 5.86
C GLY A 109 5.61 33.26 6.22
N LEU A 110 5.83 34.24 5.35
CA LEU A 110 6.77 35.35 5.54
C LEU A 110 6.02 36.69 5.54
N ALA A 111 6.22 37.49 6.58
CA ALA A 111 5.56 38.79 6.69
C ALA A 111 6.09 39.77 5.63
N CYS A 112 5.17 40.48 4.96
CA CYS A 112 5.51 41.51 3.98
C CYS A 112 4.36 42.50 3.74
N TRP A 113 4.68 43.60 3.07
CA TRP A 113 3.69 44.43 2.40
C TRP A 113 3.54 43.96 0.95
N ASN A 114 2.34 43.56 0.56
CA ASN A 114 2.05 43.09 -0.80
C ASN A 114 0.67 43.57 -1.26
N TYR A 115 0.28 43.24 -2.50
CA TYR A 115 -1.08 43.47 -2.99
C TYR A 115 -2.12 43.08 -1.95
N SER A 116 -3.14 43.92 -1.78
CA SER A 116 -4.30 43.59 -0.95
C SER A 116 -4.88 42.25 -1.38
N PRO A 117 -5.22 41.37 -0.44
CA PRO A 117 -6.16 40.28 -0.65
C PRO A 117 -7.47 40.81 -1.26
N CYS A 118 -8.20 39.96 -1.98
CA CYS A 118 -9.50 40.35 -2.56
C CYS A 118 -10.46 40.84 -1.46
N ILE A 119 -10.54 40.12 -0.34
CA ILE A 119 -11.22 40.56 0.87
C ILE A 119 -10.22 40.55 2.03
N TYR A 120 -9.99 41.72 2.62
CA TYR A 120 -8.95 41.95 3.60
C TYR A 120 -9.49 42.56 4.89
N ALA A 121 -8.91 42.20 6.04
CA ALA A 121 -9.13 42.88 7.31
C ALA A 121 -7.82 42.95 8.10
N TYR A 122 -7.59 44.04 8.83
CA TYR A 122 -6.43 44.19 9.71
C TYR A 122 -6.87 44.69 11.08
N LYS A 123 -6.56 43.93 12.13
CA LYS A 123 -6.93 44.29 13.52
C LYS A 123 -8.41 44.61 13.70
N ALA A 124 -9.27 43.82 13.05
CA ALA A 124 -10.72 43.96 13.15
C ALA A 124 -11.31 42.95 14.13
N THR A 125 -12.47 43.26 14.70
CA THR A 125 -13.21 42.33 15.57
C THR A 125 -14.66 42.20 15.12
N ASP A 126 -15.25 41.02 15.35
CA ASP A 126 -16.62 40.69 14.97
C ASP A 126 -16.86 40.94 13.47
N ILE A 127 -16.18 40.16 12.62
CA ILE A 127 -16.32 40.25 11.16
C ILE A 127 -16.94 38.99 10.59
N ALA A 128 -17.82 39.16 9.61
CA ALA A 128 -18.47 38.03 8.95
C ALA A 128 -18.53 38.19 7.43
N ILE A 129 -18.49 37.05 6.74
CA ILE A 129 -18.87 36.89 5.34
C ILE A 129 -19.92 35.79 5.31
N THR A 130 -21.14 36.10 4.89
CA THR A 130 -22.27 35.15 4.95
C THR A 130 -23.11 35.20 3.68
N GLY A 131 -24.01 34.23 3.53
CA GLY A 131 -24.95 34.15 2.40
C GLY A 131 -24.57 33.03 1.42
N LYS A 132 -25.45 32.77 0.44
CA LYS A 132 -25.30 31.66 -0.51
C LYS A 132 -24.81 32.10 -1.89
N GLY A 133 -24.30 33.32 -2.00
CA GLY A 133 -23.75 33.84 -3.24
C GLY A 133 -22.31 33.40 -3.48
N THR A 134 -21.77 33.87 -4.59
CA THR A 134 -20.45 33.50 -5.10
C THR A 134 -19.45 34.63 -4.92
N ILE A 135 -18.27 34.30 -4.42
CA ILE A 135 -17.10 35.17 -4.35
C ILE A 135 -16.06 34.59 -5.30
N ASP A 136 -15.75 35.33 -6.35
CA ASP A 136 -14.95 34.85 -7.47
C ASP A 136 -13.68 35.69 -7.62
N GLY A 137 -12.52 35.08 -7.31
CA GLY A 137 -11.22 35.75 -7.27
C GLY A 137 -10.63 36.14 -8.62
N GLY A 138 -11.24 35.70 -9.72
CA GLY A 138 -10.80 36.05 -11.07
C GLY A 138 -9.44 35.47 -11.46
N GLY A 139 -8.95 34.43 -10.78
CA GLY A 139 -7.75 33.67 -11.17
C GLY A 139 -7.99 32.79 -12.41
N SER A 140 -7.03 32.78 -13.33
CA SER A 140 -7.06 31.94 -14.53
C SER A 140 -5.66 31.79 -15.12
N ASN A 141 -5.50 31.01 -16.20
CA ASN A 141 -4.24 30.95 -16.94
C ASN A 141 -3.86 32.27 -17.64
N ASP A 142 -4.78 33.24 -17.70
CA ASP A 142 -4.51 34.58 -18.26
C ASP A 142 -4.38 35.65 -17.17
N THR A 143 -4.77 35.35 -15.93
CA THR A 143 -4.87 36.31 -14.82
C THR A 143 -4.33 35.71 -13.52
N TRP A 144 -3.46 36.44 -12.83
CA TRP A 144 -2.80 36.02 -11.58
C TRP A 144 -1.94 34.75 -11.67
N TRP A 145 -2.50 33.58 -12.00
CA TRP A 145 -1.81 32.29 -11.94
C TRP A 145 -0.50 32.20 -12.74
N PRO A 146 -0.31 32.90 -13.88
CA PRO A 146 0.99 32.96 -14.55
C PRO A 146 2.13 33.43 -13.63
N MET A 147 1.85 34.21 -12.59
CA MET A 147 2.85 34.69 -11.64
C MET A 147 3.48 33.56 -10.81
N ASN A 148 2.87 32.36 -10.72
CA ASN A 148 3.48 31.18 -10.09
C ASN A 148 4.79 30.76 -10.78
N GLY A 149 4.93 31.01 -12.07
CA GLY A 149 6.13 30.64 -12.83
C GLY A 149 6.11 29.21 -13.40
N ASN A 150 4.96 28.54 -13.44
CA ASN A 150 4.79 27.23 -14.06
C ASN A 150 3.96 27.34 -15.36
N PRO A 151 4.45 26.84 -16.51
CA PRO A 151 3.74 26.89 -17.78
C PRO A 151 2.33 26.27 -17.76
N LYS A 152 2.08 25.27 -16.91
CA LYS A 152 0.73 24.68 -16.70
C LYS A 152 -0.32 25.75 -16.39
N PHE A 153 0.09 26.81 -15.70
CA PHE A 153 -0.76 27.88 -15.23
C PHE A 153 -0.60 29.19 -16.02
N GLY A 154 -0.17 29.09 -17.28
CA GLY A 154 -0.08 30.23 -18.20
C GLY A 154 1.20 31.07 -18.10
N TYR A 155 2.17 30.69 -17.27
CA TYR A 155 3.48 31.32 -17.29
C TYR A 155 4.19 31.13 -18.64
N LYS A 156 4.65 32.21 -19.25
CA LYS A 156 5.37 32.21 -20.52
C LYS A 156 6.77 32.83 -20.32
N PRO A 157 7.87 32.06 -20.42
CA PRO A 157 9.22 32.59 -20.31
C PRO A 157 9.45 33.80 -21.22
N GLY A 158 10.06 34.87 -20.71
CA GLY A 158 10.32 36.10 -21.45
C GLY A 158 9.10 37.01 -21.70
N ILE A 159 7.87 36.47 -21.62
CA ILE A 159 6.62 37.22 -21.81
C ILE A 159 6.01 37.64 -20.48
N THR A 160 5.86 36.70 -19.53
CA THR A 160 5.35 37.00 -18.19
C THR A 160 6.38 37.85 -17.43
N LYS A 161 6.06 39.12 -17.18
CA LYS A 161 6.97 40.08 -16.54
C LYS A 161 6.89 40.10 -15.01
N GLU A 162 5.80 39.57 -14.45
CA GLU A 162 5.61 39.45 -13.01
C GLU A 162 5.53 37.97 -12.64
N SER A 163 6.51 37.46 -11.88
CA SER A 163 6.44 36.11 -11.32
C SER A 163 7.32 35.96 -10.09
N GLN A 164 6.86 35.14 -9.14
CA GLN A 164 7.63 34.77 -7.95
C GLN A 164 9.00 34.16 -8.28
N LYS A 165 9.15 33.53 -9.47
CA LYS A 165 10.40 32.96 -9.96
C LYS A 165 11.39 33.97 -10.54
N LEU A 166 10.97 35.23 -10.74
CA LEU A 166 11.84 36.32 -11.19
C LEU A 166 12.59 37.00 -10.03
N GLY A 167 12.76 36.29 -8.91
CA GLY A 167 13.60 36.71 -7.78
C GLY A 167 12.84 37.21 -6.55
N SER A 168 11.58 37.61 -6.67
CA SER A 168 10.82 38.20 -5.56
C SER A 168 10.64 37.25 -4.37
N ARG A 169 10.37 35.95 -4.61
CA ARG A 169 10.29 34.95 -3.53
C ARG A 169 11.62 34.80 -2.80
N ALA A 170 12.72 34.64 -3.54
CA ALA A 170 14.06 34.53 -2.99
C ALA A 170 14.47 35.78 -2.19
N LYS A 171 14.12 36.97 -2.70
CA LYS A 171 14.34 38.24 -2.01
C LYS A 171 13.57 38.31 -0.68
N LEU A 172 12.29 37.91 -0.66
CA LEU A 172 11.49 37.91 0.58
C LEU A 172 12.05 36.91 1.60
N MET A 173 12.40 35.69 1.18
CA MET A 173 13.06 34.69 2.04
C MET A 173 14.34 35.26 2.66
N LYS A 174 15.22 35.83 1.83
CA LYS A 174 16.47 36.44 2.31
C LYS A 174 16.26 37.62 3.25
N MET A 175 15.26 38.47 2.98
CA MET A 175 14.88 39.56 3.89
C MET A 175 14.45 39.04 5.25
N ALA A 176 13.68 37.94 5.30
CA ALA A 176 13.25 37.33 6.55
C ALA A 176 14.38 36.66 7.33
N GLU A 177 15.30 35.96 6.65
CA GLU A 177 16.50 35.39 7.29
C GLU A 177 17.48 36.47 7.80
N ASN A 178 17.49 37.65 7.17
CA ASN A 178 18.34 38.78 7.57
C ASN A 178 17.68 39.73 8.57
N ASP A 179 16.57 39.33 9.20
CA ASP A 179 15.84 40.16 10.18
C ASP A 179 15.41 41.54 9.66
N VAL A 180 15.23 41.71 8.34
CA VAL A 180 14.73 42.98 7.77
C VAL A 180 13.36 43.26 8.38
N PRO A 181 13.08 44.44 8.95
CA PRO A 181 11.81 44.71 9.59
C PRO A 181 10.61 44.52 8.64
N PHE A 182 9.49 43.99 9.16
CA PHE A 182 8.25 43.78 8.39
C PHE A 182 7.95 44.97 7.47
N ASP A 183 7.89 46.17 8.04
CA ASP A 183 7.44 47.37 7.34
C ASP A 183 8.37 47.86 6.22
N GLU A 184 9.57 47.29 6.12
CA GLU A 184 10.52 47.55 5.03
C GLU A 184 10.40 46.56 3.86
N ARG A 185 9.72 45.42 4.07
CA ARG A 185 9.55 44.35 3.07
C ARG A 185 8.38 44.67 2.12
N LYS A 186 8.56 45.65 1.24
CA LYS A 186 7.53 46.14 0.30
C LYS A 186 7.63 45.51 -1.08
N PHE A 187 6.56 44.84 -1.50
CA PHE A 187 6.41 44.17 -2.80
C PHE A 187 5.26 44.77 -3.61
N GLY A 188 4.31 43.97 -4.12
CA GLY A 188 3.21 44.42 -4.98
C GLY A 188 3.55 44.48 -6.47
N MET A 189 3.16 45.57 -7.12
CA MET A 189 3.24 45.72 -8.57
C MET A 189 4.64 45.51 -9.15
N GLY A 190 4.73 44.71 -10.21
CA GLY A 190 6.00 44.29 -10.81
C GLY A 190 6.68 43.10 -10.13
N GLN A 191 6.27 42.67 -8.94
CA GLN A 191 7.00 41.66 -8.16
C GLN A 191 6.45 40.24 -8.32
N GLY A 192 5.20 40.07 -8.76
CA GLY A 192 4.64 38.73 -9.02
C GLY A 192 4.40 37.85 -7.78
N LEU A 193 4.19 38.46 -6.61
CA LEU A 193 3.69 37.77 -5.43
C LEU A 193 2.16 37.93 -5.38
N ARG A 194 1.42 36.85 -5.64
CA ARG A 194 -0.05 36.89 -5.78
C ARG A 194 -0.76 37.15 -4.43
N PRO A 195 -1.90 37.85 -4.42
CA PRO A 195 -2.74 38.04 -3.23
C PRO A 195 -3.64 36.84 -2.94
N GLN A 196 -4.10 36.69 -1.69
CA GLN A 196 -5.12 35.71 -1.28
C GLN A 196 -6.52 36.15 -1.72
N LEU A 197 -7.48 35.22 -1.74
CA LEU A 197 -8.90 35.60 -1.89
C LEU A 197 -9.41 36.27 -0.61
N ILE A 198 -9.31 35.59 0.54
CA ILE A 198 -9.70 36.15 1.84
C ILE A 198 -8.48 36.07 2.76
N ASN A 199 -8.02 37.20 3.29
CA ASN A 199 -6.99 37.21 4.31
C ASN A 199 -7.31 38.22 5.42
N PHE A 200 -7.53 37.68 6.60
CA PHE A 200 -7.77 38.45 7.82
C PHE A 200 -6.54 38.36 8.69
N VAL A 201 -6.02 39.51 9.11
CA VAL A 201 -4.73 39.62 9.77
C VAL A 201 -4.91 40.23 11.15
N ARG A 202 -4.52 39.50 12.19
CA ARG A 202 -4.60 39.92 13.60
C ARG A 202 -6.03 40.31 14.01
N SER A 203 -7.02 39.59 13.51
CA SER A 203 -8.44 39.85 13.74
C SER A 203 -9.06 38.79 14.66
N GLU A 204 -10.19 39.11 15.28
CA GLU A 204 -10.83 38.24 16.28
C GLU A 204 -12.34 38.12 16.08
N ASN A 205 -12.91 36.96 16.40
CA ASN A 205 -14.33 36.60 16.21
C ASN A 205 -14.73 36.72 14.74
N ILE A 206 -14.44 35.68 13.98
CA ILE A 206 -14.54 35.66 12.51
C ILE A 206 -15.52 34.56 12.09
N LEU A 207 -16.45 34.89 11.20
CA LEU A 207 -17.35 33.91 10.56
C LEU A 207 -17.27 33.99 9.04
N ILE A 208 -17.03 32.86 8.38
CA ILE A 208 -17.22 32.71 6.93
C ILE A 208 -18.21 31.57 6.73
N LYS A 209 -19.37 31.86 6.16
CA LYS A 209 -20.49 30.91 6.16
C LYS A 209 -21.29 30.87 4.85
N ASP A 210 -21.59 29.66 4.40
CA ASP A 210 -22.48 29.29 3.29
C ASP A 210 -22.09 29.80 1.88
N VAL A 211 -21.07 30.64 1.75
CA VAL A 211 -20.63 31.21 0.47
C VAL A 211 -19.89 30.21 -0.41
N THR A 212 -19.95 30.42 -1.72
CA THR A 212 -19.13 29.71 -2.70
C THR A 212 -17.90 30.55 -3.05
N LEU A 213 -16.70 29.97 -2.94
CA LEU A 213 -15.42 30.61 -3.23
C LEU A 213 -14.80 30.00 -4.48
N LEU A 214 -14.61 30.81 -5.52
CA LEU A 214 -14.12 30.36 -6.82
C LEU A 214 -12.80 31.05 -7.20
N ARG A 215 -11.94 30.31 -7.92
CA ARG A 215 -10.83 30.85 -8.72
C ARG A 215 -9.96 31.87 -7.97
N SER A 216 -9.48 31.47 -6.79
CA SER A 216 -8.58 32.30 -6.01
C SER A 216 -7.27 32.56 -6.77
N PRO A 217 -6.66 33.76 -6.66
CA PRO A 217 -5.33 34.02 -7.20
C PRO A 217 -4.22 33.16 -6.53
N PHE A 218 -4.40 32.83 -5.25
CA PHE A 218 -3.46 32.11 -4.37
C PHE A 218 -4.26 31.31 -3.31
N TRP A 219 -3.85 31.29 -2.04
CA TRP A 219 -4.62 30.72 -0.93
C TRP A 219 -6.03 31.34 -0.82
N VAL A 220 -7.03 30.49 -0.55
CA VAL A 220 -8.45 30.89 -0.58
C VAL A 220 -8.86 31.57 0.73
N ILE A 221 -8.76 30.88 1.87
CA ILE A 221 -9.10 31.44 3.19
C ILE A 221 -7.87 31.44 4.10
N HIS A 222 -7.27 32.60 4.35
CA HIS A 222 -6.04 32.74 5.12
C HIS A 222 -6.21 33.64 6.35
N PRO A 223 -6.70 33.14 7.49
CA PRO A 223 -6.59 33.86 8.74
C PRO A 223 -5.14 33.78 9.24
N LEU A 224 -4.55 34.94 9.52
CA LEU A 224 -3.16 35.10 9.95
C LEU A 224 -3.11 35.77 11.32
N LEU A 225 -2.55 35.09 12.32
CA LEU A 225 -2.44 35.60 13.69
C LEU A 225 -3.81 35.97 14.29
N CYS A 226 -4.87 35.25 13.90
CA CYS A 226 -6.24 35.51 14.30
C CYS A 226 -6.68 34.61 15.47
N LYS A 227 -7.81 34.98 16.10
CA LYS A 227 -8.42 34.18 17.17
C LYS A 227 -9.93 34.06 17.00
N ASN A 228 -10.49 32.92 17.38
CA ASN A 228 -11.93 32.60 17.28
C ASN A 228 -12.42 32.69 15.83
N ILE A 229 -12.12 31.67 15.04
CA ILE A 229 -12.49 31.60 13.62
C ILE A 229 -13.48 30.46 13.40
N THR A 230 -14.55 30.72 12.66
CA THR A 230 -15.51 29.71 12.21
C THR A 230 -15.67 29.78 10.69
N VAL A 231 -15.41 28.65 10.02
CA VAL A 231 -15.71 28.43 8.60
C VAL A 231 -16.77 27.32 8.54
N ASP A 232 -17.98 27.63 8.08
CA ASP A 232 -19.14 26.73 8.18
C ASP A 232 -19.95 26.69 6.88
N GLY A 233 -20.11 25.53 6.26
CA GLY A 233 -20.98 25.38 5.08
C GLY A 233 -20.40 25.98 3.79
N VAL A 234 -19.12 26.34 3.77
CA VAL A 234 -18.48 26.98 2.61
C VAL A 234 -18.24 25.96 1.50
N GLN A 235 -18.34 26.40 0.25
CA GLN A 235 -17.98 25.60 -0.93
C GLN A 235 -16.77 26.22 -1.62
N ILE A 236 -15.69 25.47 -1.77
CA ILE A 236 -14.45 25.94 -2.41
C ILE A 236 -14.22 25.18 -3.70
N TRP A 237 -14.00 25.92 -4.79
CA TRP A 237 -13.57 25.36 -6.08
C TRP A 237 -12.44 26.20 -6.67
N ASN A 238 -11.22 25.66 -6.61
CA ASN A 238 -10.04 26.39 -7.05
C ASN A 238 -8.93 25.46 -7.57
N GLU A 239 -8.78 25.38 -8.89
CA GLU A 239 -7.74 24.60 -9.57
C GLU A 239 -6.40 25.35 -9.74
N GLY A 240 -6.30 26.54 -9.15
CA GLY A 240 -5.13 27.40 -9.30
C GLY A 240 -3.86 26.87 -8.60
N PRO A 241 -2.67 27.36 -9.00
CA PRO A 241 -1.42 27.03 -8.32
C PRO A 241 -1.40 27.59 -6.89
N ASN A 242 -0.93 26.80 -5.93
CA ASN A 242 -0.97 27.16 -4.50
C ASN A 242 -2.40 27.53 -4.07
N GLY A 243 -3.35 26.71 -4.53
CA GLY A 243 -4.77 26.94 -4.39
C GLY A 243 -5.35 26.37 -3.10
N ASP A 244 -4.62 26.47 -1.99
CA ASP A 244 -4.97 25.93 -0.69
C ASP A 244 -6.35 26.44 -0.24
N GLY A 245 -7.18 25.57 0.35
CA GLY A 245 -8.57 25.91 0.67
C GLY A 245 -8.73 26.74 1.94
N CYS A 246 -8.16 26.29 3.05
CA CYS A 246 -8.15 27.05 4.30
C CYS A 246 -6.81 26.92 5.04
N ASP A 247 -6.20 28.06 5.35
CA ASP A 247 -4.85 28.20 5.87
C ASP A 247 -4.81 28.90 7.23
N PRO A 248 -5.25 28.28 8.35
CA PRO A 248 -5.04 28.85 9.66
C PRO A 248 -3.55 28.99 9.99
N GLU A 249 -3.04 30.22 9.95
CA GLU A 249 -1.64 30.52 10.16
C GLU A 249 -1.41 31.26 11.49
N ALA A 250 -0.74 30.60 12.43
CA ALA A 250 -0.51 31.08 13.79
C ALA A 250 -1.82 31.54 14.48
N CYS A 251 -2.90 30.78 14.27
CA CYS A 251 -4.25 31.07 14.75
C CYS A 251 -4.60 30.27 16.02
N GLU A 252 -5.54 30.80 16.80
CA GLU A 252 -6.04 30.14 18.02
C GLU A 252 -7.56 30.00 17.97
N ASN A 253 -8.07 28.82 18.37
CA ASN A 253 -9.50 28.51 18.46
C ASN A 253 -10.20 28.63 17.10
N VAL A 254 -10.13 27.55 16.32
CA VAL A 254 -10.65 27.50 14.94
C VAL A 254 -11.62 26.34 14.80
N ILE A 255 -12.76 26.58 14.16
CA ILE A 255 -13.70 25.55 13.70
C ILE A 255 -13.83 25.64 12.19
N ILE A 256 -13.57 24.54 11.50
CA ILE A 256 -13.84 24.35 10.07
C ILE A 256 -14.84 23.19 9.97
N GLN A 257 -16.04 23.44 9.47
CA GLN A 257 -17.06 22.40 9.44
C GLN A 257 -18.02 22.50 8.26
N ASN A 258 -18.60 21.36 7.88
CA ASN A 258 -19.62 21.27 6.82
C ASN A 258 -19.15 21.86 5.47
N THR A 259 -17.84 21.92 5.25
CA THR A 259 -17.21 22.60 4.10
C THR A 259 -16.84 21.58 3.03
N LEU A 260 -17.07 21.97 1.77
CA LEU A 260 -16.62 21.26 0.57
C LEU A 260 -15.32 21.88 0.06
N PHE A 261 -14.30 21.04 -0.14
CA PHE A 261 -13.00 21.44 -0.68
C PHE A 261 -12.72 20.74 -2.02
N HIS A 262 -12.61 21.53 -3.08
CA HIS A 262 -12.01 21.16 -4.36
C HIS A 262 -10.87 22.13 -4.66
N THR A 263 -9.63 21.67 -4.47
CA THR A 263 -8.45 22.55 -4.43
C THR A 263 -7.31 22.03 -5.29
N GLY A 264 -6.58 22.93 -5.93
CA GLY A 264 -5.38 22.63 -6.73
C GLY A 264 -4.11 22.41 -5.89
N ASP A 265 -4.20 22.55 -4.57
CA ASP A 265 -3.15 22.23 -3.58
C ASP A 265 -3.82 21.62 -2.32
N ASP A 266 -3.33 21.83 -1.11
CA ASP A 266 -3.90 21.25 0.12
C ASP A 266 -5.33 21.78 0.43
N CYS A 267 -6.28 20.91 0.81
CA CYS A 267 -7.65 21.33 1.17
C CYS A 267 -7.64 22.24 2.42
N ILE A 268 -6.95 21.79 3.46
CA ILE A 268 -6.72 22.52 4.71
C ILE A 268 -5.24 22.44 5.02
N ALA A 269 -4.57 23.58 5.18
CA ALA A 269 -3.15 23.68 5.48
C ALA A 269 -2.90 24.54 6.72
N ILE A 270 -2.75 23.90 7.88
CA ILE A 270 -2.46 24.56 9.16
C ILE A 270 -0.97 24.94 9.20
N LYS A 271 -0.70 26.22 9.50
CA LYS A 271 0.62 26.85 9.42
C LYS A 271 0.90 27.73 10.63
N SER A 272 2.12 28.20 10.79
CA SER A 272 2.58 29.12 11.85
C SER A 272 3.89 29.81 11.48
N GLY A 273 4.00 30.26 10.22
CA GLY A 273 5.15 31.00 9.74
C GLY A 273 6.35 30.13 9.33
N ARG A 274 7.18 30.70 8.45
CA ARG A 274 8.34 30.05 7.85
C ARG A 274 9.64 30.54 8.48
N ASN A 275 10.52 29.59 8.78
CA ASN A 275 11.87 29.77 9.29
C ASN A 275 11.98 30.87 10.36
N ASN A 276 12.88 31.84 10.15
CA ASN A 276 13.20 32.87 11.12
C ASN A 276 11.98 33.71 11.52
N ASP A 277 11.14 34.09 10.55
CA ASP A 277 9.90 34.84 10.82
C ASP A 277 8.95 34.04 11.73
N GLY A 278 8.70 32.77 11.42
CA GLY A 278 7.82 31.93 12.24
C GLY A 278 8.40 31.67 13.65
N ARG A 279 9.72 31.46 13.75
CA ARG A 279 10.41 31.34 15.05
C ARG A 279 10.33 32.64 15.86
N PHE A 280 10.50 33.79 15.19
CA PHE A 280 10.42 35.11 15.82
C PHE A 280 9.00 35.41 16.32
N TRP A 281 7.96 35.00 15.58
CA TRP A 281 6.58 35.14 16.06
C TRP A 281 6.33 34.25 17.28
N GLY A 282 6.90 33.04 17.31
CA GLY A 282 6.77 32.10 18.43
C GLY A 282 5.31 31.75 18.73
N LYS A 283 4.46 31.76 17.70
CA LYS A 283 3.00 31.59 17.82
C LYS A 283 2.55 30.34 17.09
N PRO A 284 2.17 29.27 17.80
CA PRO A 284 1.65 28.08 17.14
C PRO A 284 0.25 28.34 16.59
N SER A 285 -0.13 27.59 15.56
CA SER A 285 -1.54 27.37 15.28
C SER A 285 -2.07 26.31 16.24
N LYS A 286 -3.10 26.65 17.03
CA LYS A 286 -3.58 25.77 18.08
C LYS A 286 -5.09 25.77 18.30
N ASN A 287 -5.58 24.68 18.88
CA ASN A 287 -6.99 24.47 19.21
C ASN A 287 -7.88 24.54 17.96
N ILE A 288 -7.72 23.58 17.08
CA ILE A 288 -8.38 23.55 15.77
C ILE A 288 -9.27 22.31 15.66
N ILE A 289 -10.54 22.52 15.36
CA ILE A 289 -11.52 21.47 15.07
C ILE A 289 -11.88 21.52 13.58
N ILE A 290 -11.80 20.36 12.93
CA ILE A 290 -12.20 20.13 11.54
C ILE A 290 -13.23 19.01 11.56
N ARG A 291 -14.46 19.23 11.08
CA ARG A 291 -15.46 18.16 11.08
C ARG A 291 -16.49 18.21 9.97
N ASN A 292 -17.01 17.05 9.60
CA ASN A 292 -18.09 16.94 8.60
C ASN A 292 -17.71 17.58 7.25
N CYS A 293 -16.43 17.58 6.90
CA CYS A 293 -15.93 18.15 5.65
C CYS A 293 -15.85 17.08 4.55
N LYS A 294 -15.99 17.54 3.30
CA LYS A 294 -15.75 16.73 2.11
C LYS A 294 -14.54 17.28 1.36
N MET A 295 -13.53 16.44 1.14
CA MET A 295 -12.34 16.78 0.37
C MET A 295 -12.35 15.99 -0.95
N GLU A 296 -12.54 16.69 -2.07
CA GLU A 296 -12.73 16.09 -3.40
C GLU A 296 -11.49 16.16 -4.30
N ASP A 297 -10.51 16.99 -4.00
CA ASP A 297 -9.24 17.05 -4.74
C ASP A 297 -8.17 17.78 -3.89
N GLY A 298 -6.88 17.63 -4.22
CA GLY A 298 -5.80 18.41 -3.61
C GLY A 298 -4.51 17.66 -3.24
N HIS A 299 -3.48 18.36 -2.78
CA HIS A 299 -2.22 17.75 -2.34
C HIS A 299 -2.31 17.07 -0.96
N GLY A 300 -3.36 17.35 -0.20
CA GLY A 300 -3.64 16.73 1.09
C GLY A 300 -4.97 17.17 1.68
N GLY A 301 -5.68 16.27 2.36
CA GLY A 301 -6.98 16.56 2.99
C GLY A 301 -6.85 17.42 4.24
N VAL A 302 -6.11 16.94 5.25
CA VAL A 302 -5.70 17.73 6.42
C VAL A 302 -4.20 17.78 6.47
N VAL A 303 -3.63 18.99 6.39
CA VAL A 303 -2.20 19.20 6.24
C VAL A 303 -1.65 20.11 7.33
N ILE A 304 -0.53 19.71 7.93
CA ILE A 304 0.26 20.53 8.84
C ILE A 304 1.58 20.89 8.13
N GLY A 305 1.81 22.18 7.93
CA GLY A 305 3.05 22.70 7.32
C GLY A 305 2.95 23.17 5.86
N SER A 306 4.07 23.50 5.20
CA SER A 306 5.45 23.31 5.71
C SER A 306 5.91 24.41 6.64
N GLU A 307 5.19 25.52 6.66
CA GLU A 307 5.47 26.72 7.43
C GLU A 307 4.98 26.50 8.87
N ILE A 308 5.71 25.73 9.68
CA ILE A 308 5.31 25.30 11.05
C ILE A 308 6.22 25.86 12.15
N SER A 309 7.01 26.88 11.84
CA SER A 309 8.18 27.23 12.66
C SER A 309 7.78 27.78 14.03
N GLY A 310 6.58 28.38 14.13
CA GLY A 310 5.94 28.76 15.40
C GLY A 310 5.27 27.60 16.15
N GLY A 311 5.14 26.42 15.54
CA GLY A 311 4.53 25.21 16.10
C GLY A 311 3.09 24.96 15.64
N CYS A 312 2.57 23.76 15.92
CA CYS A 312 1.17 23.39 15.73
C CYS A 312 0.75 22.40 16.81
N GLU A 313 -0.34 22.69 17.52
CA GLU A 313 -0.80 21.84 18.61
C GLU A 313 -2.32 21.74 18.73
N ASN A 314 -2.82 20.59 19.20
CA ASN A 314 -4.23 20.36 19.48
C ASN A 314 -5.12 20.54 18.24
N VAL A 315 -4.94 19.64 17.27
CA VAL A 315 -5.76 19.56 16.05
C VAL A 315 -6.65 18.33 16.12
N TYR A 316 -7.94 18.51 15.87
CA TYR A 316 -8.96 17.48 15.92
C TYR A 316 -9.73 17.44 14.59
N ALA A 317 -9.54 16.39 13.80
CA ALA A 317 -10.25 16.14 12.56
C ALA A 317 -11.19 14.94 12.70
N GLU A 318 -12.49 15.10 12.44
CA GLU A 318 -13.42 13.97 12.52
C GLU A 318 -14.57 13.98 11.51
N ASN A 319 -15.11 12.79 11.21
CA ASN A 319 -16.32 12.61 10.40
C ASN A 319 -16.19 13.23 8.99
N CYS A 320 -14.99 13.15 8.40
CA CYS A 320 -14.72 13.67 7.06
C CYS A 320 -14.83 12.56 6.00
N TYR A 321 -15.19 12.96 4.78
CA TYR A 321 -15.12 12.10 3.60
C TYR A 321 -14.08 12.64 2.62
N MET A 322 -13.17 11.77 2.15
CA MET A 322 -12.12 12.14 1.20
C MET A 322 -12.08 11.14 0.06
N ASP A 323 -12.15 11.58 -1.19
CA ASP A 323 -12.17 10.63 -2.31
C ASP A 323 -11.79 11.28 -3.64
N SER A 324 -10.56 11.05 -4.08
CA SER A 324 -10.14 11.40 -5.44
C SER A 324 -8.81 10.76 -5.83
N PRO A 325 -8.64 10.33 -7.09
CA PRO A 325 -7.35 9.87 -7.60
C PRO A 325 -6.29 10.99 -7.65
N ASN A 326 -6.71 12.25 -7.59
CA ASN A 326 -5.84 13.42 -7.58
C ASN A 326 -5.56 13.91 -6.15
N LEU A 327 -6.41 13.56 -5.18
CA LEU A 327 -6.13 13.81 -3.77
C LEU A 327 -4.87 13.03 -3.37
N GLU A 328 -3.77 13.70 -3.07
CA GLU A 328 -2.51 12.99 -2.89
C GLU A 328 -2.42 12.26 -1.54
N ARG A 329 -2.92 12.88 -0.46
CA ARG A 329 -2.73 12.40 0.92
C ARG A 329 -3.94 12.70 1.80
N VAL A 330 -4.17 11.90 2.84
CA VAL A 330 -5.29 12.08 3.77
C VAL A 330 -4.87 12.95 4.95
N LEU A 331 -3.95 12.46 5.80
CA LEU A 331 -3.27 13.26 6.83
C LEU A 331 -1.82 13.46 6.43
N ARG A 332 -1.40 14.71 6.26
CA ARG A 332 -0.05 15.08 5.80
C ARG A 332 0.63 16.01 6.80
N ILE A 333 1.83 15.65 7.23
CA ILE A 333 2.71 16.52 8.02
C ILE A 333 3.99 16.73 7.21
N LYS A 334 4.35 17.98 6.95
CA LYS A 334 5.52 18.37 6.15
C LYS A 334 6.36 19.41 6.88
N THR A 335 7.67 19.19 6.96
CA THR A 335 8.63 20.10 7.57
C THR A 335 10.06 19.78 7.12
N ASN A 336 11.04 20.57 7.55
CA ASN A 336 12.46 20.33 7.39
C ASN A 336 13.29 21.00 8.50
N ASN A 337 14.60 20.75 8.50
CA ASN A 337 15.54 21.27 9.49
C ASN A 337 15.91 22.76 9.34
N CYS A 338 15.25 23.50 8.44
CA CYS A 338 15.26 24.97 8.46
C CYS A 338 14.12 25.55 9.31
N ARG A 339 13.04 24.80 9.53
CA ARG A 339 11.85 25.28 10.23
C ARG A 339 12.04 25.31 11.75
N GLY A 340 12.48 24.19 12.32
CA GLY A 340 12.30 23.91 13.74
C GLY A 340 10.84 23.68 14.08
N GLY A 341 10.40 24.18 15.24
CA GLY A 341 9.00 24.09 15.67
C GLY A 341 8.60 22.72 16.20
N LEU A 342 7.48 22.71 16.94
CA LEU A 342 6.89 21.52 17.54
C LEU A 342 5.50 21.29 16.93
N ILE A 343 5.29 20.11 16.36
CA ILE A 343 3.99 19.61 15.92
C ILE A 343 3.56 18.52 16.91
N GLN A 344 2.48 18.75 17.63
CA GLN A 344 2.01 17.80 18.64
C GLN A 344 0.49 17.69 18.74
N ASN A 345 -0.01 16.58 19.25
CA ASN A 345 -1.43 16.36 19.53
C ASN A 345 -2.29 16.55 18.27
N ILE A 346 -1.95 15.81 17.21
CA ILE A 346 -2.68 15.82 15.94
C ILE A 346 -3.57 14.59 15.89
N ASN A 347 -4.88 14.79 15.91
CA ASN A 347 -5.87 13.73 16.08
C ASN A 347 -6.81 13.67 14.87
N MET A 348 -6.94 12.49 14.27
CA MET A 348 -7.90 12.22 13.19
C MET A 348 -8.75 11.01 13.56
N ARG A 349 -10.08 11.11 13.51
CA ARG A 349 -10.97 9.96 13.70
C ARG A 349 -12.15 9.88 12.75
N ASN A 350 -12.70 8.69 12.55
CA ASN A 350 -13.95 8.49 11.79
C ASN A 350 -13.87 9.09 10.38
N VAL A 351 -12.78 8.83 9.65
CA VAL A 351 -12.59 9.35 8.28
C VAL A 351 -12.74 8.21 7.29
N LYS A 352 -13.65 8.39 6.32
CA LYS A 352 -13.82 7.44 5.22
C LYS A 352 -13.11 7.98 3.99
N VAL A 353 -12.19 7.18 3.44
CA VAL A 353 -11.44 7.51 2.24
C VAL A 353 -11.82 6.53 1.12
N GLY A 354 -12.31 7.04 -0.01
CA GLY A 354 -12.50 6.22 -1.20
C GLY A 354 -11.14 5.87 -1.79
N GLN A 355 -10.45 6.85 -2.36
CA GLN A 355 -9.06 6.72 -2.75
C GLN A 355 -8.24 7.99 -2.49
N CYS A 356 -6.93 7.82 -2.33
CA CYS A 356 -5.93 8.87 -2.44
C CYS A 356 -4.74 8.35 -3.25
N LYS A 357 -3.98 9.24 -3.89
CA LYS A 357 -2.87 8.86 -4.79
C LYS A 357 -1.69 8.26 -4.05
N GLU A 358 -1.14 8.95 -3.05
CA GLU A 358 0.13 8.58 -2.42
C GLU A 358 -0.06 7.85 -1.09
N ALA A 359 -0.54 8.52 -0.03
CA ALA A 359 -0.49 7.94 1.30
C ALA A 359 -1.66 8.36 2.19
N VAL A 360 -2.18 7.44 3.00
CA VAL A 360 -3.21 7.77 4.01
C VAL A 360 -2.58 8.61 5.12
N LEU A 361 -1.50 8.13 5.75
CA LEU A 361 -0.68 8.94 6.66
C LEU A 361 0.67 9.25 6.02
N LYS A 362 1.01 10.54 5.89
CA LYS A 362 2.36 10.98 5.52
C LYS A 362 2.97 11.91 6.57
N ILE A 363 4.16 11.57 7.05
CA ILE A 363 5.01 12.47 7.85
C ILE A 363 6.34 12.61 7.11
N ASN A 364 6.75 13.83 6.78
CA ASN A 364 8.00 14.10 6.07
C ASN A 364 8.78 15.25 6.70
N LEU A 365 9.95 14.95 7.28
CA LEU A 365 10.87 15.94 7.83
C LEU A 365 11.99 16.33 6.84
N ASP A 366 11.93 15.88 5.58
CA ASP A 366 12.87 16.25 4.51
C ASP A 366 12.15 16.99 3.36
N TYR A 367 11.18 17.85 3.70
CA TYR A 367 10.45 18.62 2.69
C TYR A 367 11.30 19.79 2.15
N GLU A 368 11.32 20.02 0.82
CA GLU A 368 12.14 21.09 0.20
C GLU A 368 13.59 21.11 0.71
N ASN A 369 14.28 19.97 0.66
CA ASN A 369 15.64 19.79 1.19
C ASN A 369 16.73 20.65 0.53
N ASN A 370 16.40 21.35 -0.56
CA ASN A 370 17.27 22.30 -1.27
C ASN A 370 16.90 23.77 -1.01
N GLU A 371 16.00 24.07 -0.06
CA GLU A 371 15.72 25.45 0.34
C GLU A 371 17.00 26.14 0.86
N ASP A 372 17.23 27.37 0.37
CA ASP A 372 18.35 28.23 0.77
C ASP A 372 18.00 28.91 2.10
N CYS A 373 18.38 28.27 3.20
CA CYS A 373 18.08 28.68 4.56
C CYS A 373 19.13 28.14 5.53
N TYR A 374 19.22 28.74 6.70
CA TYR A 374 20.03 28.17 7.78
C TYR A 374 19.41 26.85 8.26
N ARG A 375 20.22 25.79 8.25
CA ARG A 375 19.85 24.44 8.73
C ARG A 375 20.44 24.18 10.11
N GLY A 376 19.71 23.42 10.92
CA GLY A 376 20.07 23.11 12.30
C GLY A 376 18.93 23.35 13.30
N PHE A 377 17.77 23.78 12.79
CA PHE A 377 16.54 23.87 13.56
C PHE A 377 15.74 22.59 13.35
N GLU A 378 16.05 21.56 14.13
CA GLU A 378 15.41 20.26 13.97
C GLU A 378 13.92 20.32 14.41
N PRO A 379 12.96 20.01 13.53
CA PRO A 379 11.54 19.99 13.89
C PRO A 379 11.22 18.73 14.70
N THR A 380 10.21 18.80 15.55
CA THR A 380 9.66 17.63 16.28
C THR A 380 8.22 17.36 15.87
N VAL A 381 7.89 16.09 15.60
CA VAL A 381 6.52 15.60 15.37
C VAL A 381 6.22 14.51 16.39
N ARG A 382 5.23 14.75 17.26
CA ARG A 382 4.85 13.77 18.29
C ARG A 382 3.36 13.69 18.56
N ASN A 383 2.90 12.60 19.18
CA ASN A 383 1.51 12.38 19.57
C ASN A 383 0.55 12.62 18.39
N VAL A 384 0.73 11.82 17.33
CA VAL A 384 -0.13 11.83 16.14
C VAL A 384 -1.01 10.60 16.19
N ASN A 385 -2.33 10.80 16.20
CA ASN A 385 -3.31 9.75 16.42
C ASN A 385 -4.28 9.65 15.23
N MET A 386 -4.47 8.44 14.71
CA MET A 386 -5.44 8.12 13.67
C MET A 386 -6.32 6.96 14.13
N GLU A 387 -7.62 7.19 14.32
CA GLU A 387 -8.56 6.18 14.83
C GLU A 387 -9.76 5.98 13.91
N ASN A 388 -10.14 4.74 13.62
CA ASN A 388 -11.33 4.45 12.79
C ASN A 388 -11.27 5.16 11.41
N VAL A 389 -10.14 4.97 10.70
CA VAL A 389 -9.93 5.52 9.35
C VAL A 389 -9.88 4.38 8.34
N THR A 390 -10.65 4.50 7.25
CA THR A 390 -10.65 3.54 6.15
C THR A 390 -10.16 4.15 4.86
N CYS A 391 -9.51 3.36 4.00
CA CYS A 391 -9.11 3.76 2.64
C CYS A 391 -9.26 2.57 1.68
N GLU A 392 -9.82 2.76 0.49
CA GLU A 392 -9.96 1.65 -0.48
C GLU A 392 -8.81 1.55 -1.51
N LYS A 393 -8.01 2.61 -1.66
CA LYS A 393 -6.86 2.62 -2.57
C LYS A 393 -5.84 3.72 -2.25
N SER A 394 -4.57 3.35 -2.18
CA SER A 394 -3.42 4.28 -2.10
C SER A 394 -2.10 3.64 -2.54
N GLU A 395 -1.05 4.41 -2.79
CA GLU A 395 0.30 3.84 -2.97
C GLU A 395 0.86 3.26 -1.66
N TYR A 396 0.65 3.97 -0.56
CA TYR A 396 1.11 3.60 0.77
C TYR A 396 -0.03 3.72 1.79
N GLY A 397 -0.07 2.83 2.78
CA GLY A 397 -0.90 3.05 3.97
C GLY A 397 -0.27 4.13 4.85
N VAL A 398 0.95 3.87 5.31
CA VAL A 398 1.74 4.79 6.13
C VAL A 398 3.09 5.06 5.49
N LEU A 399 3.44 6.34 5.34
CA LEU A 399 4.73 6.80 4.84
C LEU A 399 5.36 7.81 5.80
N MET A 400 6.47 7.44 6.42
CA MET A 400 7.23 8.31 7.32
C MET A 400 8.66 8.49 6.82
N ILE A 401 9.09 9.74 6.71
CA ILE A 401 10.44 10.15 6.32
C ILE A 401 10.98 11.01 7.47
N GLY A 402 11.72 10.37 8.36
CA GLY A 402 12.47 11.01 9.44
C GLY A 402 13.88 11.41 9.00
N LEU A 403 14.62 12.02 9.93
CA LEU A 403 16.02 12.37 9.77
C LEU A 403 16.93 11.23 10.22
N ASP A 404 18.13 11.12 9.67
CA ASP A 404 19.03 9.98 9.94
C ASP A 404 19.80 10.09 11.27
N ASN A 405 19.86 11.28 11.86
CA ASN A 405 20.66 11.61 13.04
C ASN A 405 19.85 11.83 14.32
N VAL A 406 18.53 12.04 14.24
CA VAL A 406 17.67 12.41 15.39
C VAL A 406 16.32 11.71 15.36
N ASP A 407 15.82 11.30 16.54
CA ASP A 407 14.55 10.57 16.73
C ASP A 407 13.38 11.54 16.96
N ASN A 408 13.11 12.39 15.96
CA ASN A 408 12.15 13.50 16.08
C ASN A 408 10.73 13.18 15.57
N ILE A 409 10.47 11.93 15.19
CA ILE A 409 9.12 11.39 14.96
C ILE A 409 8.85 10.33 16.00
N TYR A 410 7.91 10.57 16.91
CA TYR A 410 7.56 9.62 17.97
C TYR A 410 6.12 9.71 18.45
N ASP A 411 5.66 8.71 19.21
CA ASP A 411 4.27 8.60 19.69
C ASP A 411 3.25 8.70 18.54
N ILE A 412 3.41 7.85 17.53
CA ILE A 412 2.53 7.79 16.35
C ILE A 412 1.60 6.60 16.51
N ASN A 413 0.31 6.83 16.69
CA ASN A 413 -0.66 5.80 17.03
C ASN A 413 -1.73 5.66 15.94
N LEU A 414 -1.88 4.45 15.39
CA LEU A 414 -2.98 4.09 14.50
C LEU A 414 -3.84 3.04 15.18
N LYS A 415 -5.16 3.24 15.23
CA LYS A 415 -6.09 2.36 15.92
C LYS A 415 -7.34 2.09 15.09
N ASN A 416 -7.74 0.82 14.95
CA ASN A 416 -8.95 0.43 14.20
C ASN A 416 -8.97 0.98 12.77
N CYS A 417 -7.83 0.95 12.07
CA CYS A 417 -7.72 1.47 10.70
C CYS A 417 -7.67 0.33 9.68
N THR A 418 -8.32 0.52 8.53
CA THR A 418 -8.35 -0.48 7.45
C THR A 418 -8.01 0.18 6.12
N PHE A 419 -6.86 -0.16 5.54
CA PHE A 419 -6.41 0.37 4.25
C PHE A 419 -6.37 -0.76 3.22
N ASN A 420 -7.36 -0.81 2.35
CA ASN A 420 -7.44 -1.73 1.23
C ASN A 420 -6.77 -1.12 -0.01
N GLY A 421 -6.46 -1.96 -0.99
CA GLY A 421 -5.93 -1.52 -2.29
C GLY A 421 -4.60 -0.75 -2.22
N VAL A 422 -3.76 -1.00 -1.21
CA VAL A 422 -2.43 -0.41 -1.11
C VAL A 422 -1.50 -1.06 -2.12
N ILE A 423 -0.94 -0.28 -3.06
CA ILE A 423 -0.24 -0.83 -4.23
C ILE A 423 1.29 -0.91 -4.13
N LYS A 424 1.96 -0.04 -3.35
CA LYS A 424 3.43 -0.06 -3.22
C LYS A 424 3.88 -0.77 -1.95
N GLN A 425 3.66 -0.18 -0.79
CA GLN A 425 4.07 -0.77 0.50
C GLN A 425 3.05 -0.43 1.59
N PRO A 426 2.69 -1.38 2.47
CA PRO A 426 1.78 -1.11 3.58
C PRO A 426 2.28 0.02 4.49
N VAL A 427 3.53 -0.12 4.95
CA VAL A 427 4.22 0.84 5.82
C VAL A 427 5.62 1.03 5.27
N LYS A 428 6.00 2.28 5.04
CA LYS A 428 7.37 2.67 4.67
C LYS A 428 7.88 3.71 5.66
N VAL A 429 9.00 3.41 6.30
CA VAL A 429 9.70 4.30 7.22
C VAL A 429 11.16 4.44 6.78
N THR A 430 11.62 5.67 6.60
CA THR A 430 13.04 6.00 6.38
C THR A 430 13.50 7.01 7.42
N GLY A 431 14.80 7.06 7.71
CA GLY A 431 15.32 7.82 8.84
C GLY A 431 14.91 7.20 10.18
N ARG A 432 15.14 7.93 11.26
CA ARG A 432 14.85 7.44 12.61
C ARG A 432 13.45 7.83 13.07
N THR A 433 12.76 6.87 13.68
CA THR A 433 11.49 7.03 14.39
C THR A 433 11.50 6.14 15.64
N LYS A 434 10.67 6.46 16.63
CA LYS A 434 10.42 5.61 17.81
C LYS A 434 8.95 5.61 18.17
N ASP A 435 8.50 4.66 18.99
CA ASP A 435 7.15 4.65 19.56
C ASP A 435 6.02 4.81 18.52
N VAL A 436 6.10 4.01 17.46
CA VAL A 436 5.06 3.88 16.42
C VAL A 436 4.21 2.66 16.75
N HIS A 437 2.91 2.87 16.94
CA HIS A 437 1.98 1.88 17.44
C HIS A 437 0.81 1.63 16.48
N TYR A 438 0.51 0.36 16.25
CA TYR A 438 -0.59 -0.15 15.45
C TYR A 438 -1.49 -1.02 16.32
N ASP A 439 -2.72 -0.59 16.57
CA ASP A 439 -3.71 -1.34 17.32
C ASP A 439 -4.89 -1.68 16.39
N ASN A 440 -5.05 -2.96 16.04
CA ASN A 440 -6.10 -3.40 15.12
C ASN A 440 -6.06 -2.66 13.76
N VAL A 441 -4.87 -2.59 13.16
CA VAL A 441 -4.65 -1.94 11.86
C VAL A 441 -4.47 -3.00 10.78
N PHE A 442 -5.32 -2.98 9.77
CA PHE A 442 -5.25 -3.87 8.62
C PHE A 442 -4.84 -3.13 7.37
N ILE A 443 -3.88 -3.67 6.62
CA ILE A 443 -3.52 -3.19 5.30
C ILE A 443 -3.57 -4.35 4.32
N ASN A 444 -4.38 -4.23 3.27
CA ASN A 444 -4.67 -5.31 2.31
C ASN A 444 -5.03 -6.64 3.02
N ASN A 445 -5.96 -6.59 3.98
CA ASN A 445 -6.38 -7.71 4.84
C ASN A 445 -5.30 -8.32 5.75
N SER A 446 -4.08 -7.77 5.75
CA SER A 446 -2.99 -8.22 6.64
C SER A 446 -2.91 -7.32 7.87
N LEU A 447 -2.91 -7.92 9.06
CA LEU A 447 -2.70 -7.21 10.32
C LEU A 447 -1.27 -6.65 10.36
N VAL A 448 -1.15 -5.35 10.62
CA VAL A 448 0.14 -4.70 10.86
C VAL A 448 0.55 -4.98 12.31
N LEU A 449 1.70 -5.61 12.49
CA LEU A 449 2.25 -5.90 13.82
C LEU A 449 3.17 -4.79 14.30
N ASN A 450 3.15 -4.53 15.61
CA ASN A 450 4.15 -3.69 16.24
C ASN A 450 5.51 -4.39 16.30
N LYS A 451 6.57 -3.59 16.47
CA LYS A 451 7.92 -4.11 16.70
C LYS A 451 7.91 -5.03 17.92
N GLY A 452 8.33 -6.28 17.72
CA GLY A 452 8.39 -7.30 18.78
C GLY A 452 7.11 -8.13 18.97
N GLU A 453 6.02 -7.83 18.27
CA GLU A 453 4.79 -8.64 18.35
C GLU A 453 4.78 -9.87 17.44
N GLN A 454 5.75 -9.97 16.52
CA GLN A 454 5.91 -11.15 15.69
C GLN A 454 6.23 -12.36 16.60
N PRO A 455 5.35 -13.37 16.65
CA PRO A 455 5.47 -14.45 17.63
C PRO A 455 6.67 -15.37 17.37
N TYR A 456 7.14 -15.45 16.13
CA TYR A 456 8.27 -16.29 15.74
C TYR A 456 9.19 -15.54 14.77
N LYS A 457 10.50 -15.60 14.98
CA LYS A 457 11.48 -14.97 14.07
C LYS A 457 11.48 -15.59 12.67
N SER A 458 11.27 -16.90 12.58
CA SER A 458 11.22 -17.65 11.33
C SER A 458 9.80 -17.76 10.79
N TYR A 459 9.61 -17.51 9.50
CA TYR A 459 8.34 -17.79 8.81
C TYR A 459 8.04 -19.29 8.73
N ALA A 460 9.05 -20.17 8.78
CA ALA A 460 8.84 -21.62 8.79
C ALA A 460 8.18 -22.06 10.11
N GLN A 461 8.69 -21.59 11.24
CA GLN A 461 8.06 -21.81 12.55
C GLN A 461 6.67 -21.18 12.59
N TRP A 462 6.55 -19.92 12.17
CA TRP A 462 5.28 -19.20 12.24
C TRP A 462 4.19 -19.89 11.42
N LEU A 463 4.49 -20.31 10.19
CA LEU A 463 3.51 -20.99 9.35
C LEU A 463 3.18 -22.38 9.90
N THR A 464 4.17 -23.14 10.39
CA THR A 464 3.94 -24.46 11.02
C THR A 464 2.96 -24.36 12.19
N TYR A 465 3.18 -23.43 13.12
CA TYR A 465 2.25 -23.20 14.23
C TYR A 465 0.90 -22.65 13.79
N SER A 466 0.87 -21.84 12.72
CA SER A 466 -0.38 -21.34 12.14
C SER A 466 -1.23 -22.47 11.58
N GLU A 467 -0.63 -23.42 10.86
CA GLU A 467 -1.32 -24.60 10.34
C GLU A 467 -1.79 -25.53 11.47
N MET A 468 -0.95 -25.82 12.45
CA MET A 468 -1.35 -26.66 13.60
C MET A 468 -2.51 -26.04 14.39
N LYS A 469 -2.55 -24.72 14.53
CA LYS A 469 -3.69 -24.02 15.15
C LYS A 469 -4.94 -24.09 14.28
N ARG A 470 -4.79 -23.95 12.95
CA ARG A 470 -5.90 -23.99 11.99
C ARG A 470 -6.49 -25.38 11.83
N VAL A 471 -5.63 -26.40 11.87
CA VAL A 471 -5.96 -27.81 11.71
C VAL A 471 -5.27 -28.57 12.85
N PRO A 472 -5.95 -28.78 13.98
CA PRO A 472 -5.35 -29.43 15.15
C PRO A 472 -4.97 -30.91 14.99
N HIS A 473 -5.44 -31.56 13.91
CA HIS A 473 -5.18 -32.97 13.62
C HIS A 473 -4.55 -33.15 12.23
N SER A 474 -3.35 -33.74 12.21
CA SER A 474 -2.52 -33.91 11.01
C SER A 474 -3.20 -34.69 9.87
N TYR A 475 -4.05 -35.66 10.21
CA TYR A 475 -4.83 -36.45 9.23
C TYR A 475 -6.03 -35.71 8.63
N LEU A 476 -6.29 -34.46 9.08
CA LEU A 476 -7.34 -33.57 8.56
C LEU A 476 -6.79 -32.39 7.74
N LEU A 477 -5.47 -32.35 7.48
CA LEU A 477 -4.84 -31.35 6.61
C LEU A 477 -5.52 -31.26 5.22
N ASP A 478 -5.23 -30.19 4.47
CA ASP A 478 -5.81 -29.94 3.15
C ASP A 478 -7.35 -29.95 3.16
N PHE A 479 -7.95 -29.25 4.15
CA PHE A 479 -9.40 -29.05 4.27
C PHE A 479 -10.20 -30.37 4.38
N SER A 480 -9.55 -31.45 4.82
CA SER A 480 -10.20 -32.75 4.91
C SER A 480 -11.13 -32.81 6.12
N LYS A 481 -12.32 -33.39 5.93
CA LYS A 481 -13.30 -33.62 7.01
C LYS A 481 -13.20 -35.00 7.66
N LYS A 482 -12.32 -35.85 7.15
CA LYS A 482 -12.08 -37.22 7.62
C LYS A 482 -10.62 -37.62 7.35
N PRO A 483 -10.07 -38.64 8.03
CA PRO A 483 -8.74 -39.15 7.74
C PRO A 483 -8.57 -39.43 6.24
N LYS A 484 -7.54 -38.86 5.61
CA LYS A 484 -7.34 -38.91 4.16
C LYS A 484 -5.86 -39.15 3.85
N TRP A 485 -5.58 -40.15 3.01
CA TRP A 485 -4.24 -40.35 2.47
C TRP A 485 -4.06 -39.52 1.20
N SER A 486 -3.12 -38.58 1.21
CA SER A 486 -2.88 -37.74 0.04
C SER A 486 -1.46 -37.16 0.01
N TYR A 487 -0.94 -36.97 -1.20
CA TYR A 487 0.40 -36.40 -1.45
C TYR A 487 0.62 -35.06 -0.75
N VAL A 488 -0.41 -34.22 -0.72
CA VAL A 488 -0.33 -32.86 -0.19
C VAL A 488 -0.03 -32.85 1.31
N MET A 489 -0.58 -33.81 2.06
CA MET A 489 -0.32 -33.93 3.49
C MET A 489 1.13 -34.32 3.73
N GLY A 490 1.66 -35.27 2.94
CA GLY A 490 3.07 -35.65 3.03
C GLY A 490 4.01 -34.49 2.76
N ILE A 491 3.69 -33.62 1.78
CA ILE A 491 4.50 -32.45 1.44
C ILE A 491 4.52 -31.43 2.59
N GLU A 492 3.34 -31.08 3.10
CA GLU A 492 3.21 -30.11 4.18
C GLU A 492 3.89 -30.62 5.46
N MET A 493 3.62 -31.87 5.85
CA MET A 493 4.23 -32.48 7.04
C MET A 493 5.74 -32.68 6.90
N GLU A 494 6.29 -32.92 5.71
CA GLU A 494 7.75 -32.91 5.54
C GLU A 494 8.34 -31.52 5.76
N GLY A 495 7.67 -30.45 5.32
CA GLY A 495 8.07 -29.08 5.63
C GLY A 495 8.05 -28.80 7.14
N MET A 496 6.98 -29.20 7.82
CA MET A 496 6.86 -29.10 9.28
C MET A 496 7.92 -29.95 10.01
N LEU A 497 8.23 -31.15 9.49
CA LEU A 497 9.31 -31.99 10.02
C LEU A 497 10.66 -31.30 9.89
N ASP A 498 10.94 -30.65 8.75
CA ASP A 498 12.16 -29.87 8.57
C ASP A 498 12.22 -28.64 9.50
N THR A 499 11.07 -28.06 9.84
CA THR A 499 10.96 -27.02 10.88
C THR A 499 11.32 -27.58 12.25
N TYR A 500 10.75 -28.74 12.63
CA TYR A 500 11.09 -29.43 13.88
C TYR A 500 12.57 -29.79 13.95
N LEU A 501 13.16 -30.33 12.88
CA LEU A 501 14.58 -30.70 12.86
C LEU A 501 15.50 -29.49 13.03
N LYS A 502 15.05 -28.30 12.60
CA LYS A 502 15.81 -27.06 12.76
C LYS A 502 15.62 -26.42 14.14
N TYR A 503 14.40 -26.44 14.68
CA TYR A 503 14.00 -25.60 15.81
C TYR A 503 13.51 -26.36 17.05
N GLY A 504 13.25 -27.66 16.97
CA GLY A 504 12.59 -28.44 18.01
C GLY A 504 11.07 -28.15 18.09
N GLY A 505 10.44 -28.55 19.19
CA GLY A 505 9.00 -28.39 19.46
C GLY A 505 8.32 -29.74 19.68
N GLU A 506 7.97 -30.04 20.94
CA GLU A 506 7.29 -31.31 21.29
C GLU A 506 5.90 -31.42 20.67
N ASP A 507 5.20 -30.30 20.60
CA ASP A 507 3.90 -30.16 19.94
C ASP A 507 4.00 -30.43 18.43
N ILE A 508 5.00 -29.88 17.74
CA ILE A 508 5.23 -30.15 16.31
C ILE A 508 5.44 -31.64 16.09
N ILE A 509 6.32 -32.28 16.87
CA ILE A 509 6.61 -33.70 16.63
C ILE A 509 5.45 -34.62 17.03
N ASN A 510 4.68 -34.29 18.06
CA ASN A 510 3.48 -35.04 18.43
C ASN A 510 2.42 -34.96 17.33
N TYR A 511 2.19 -33.76 16.78
CA TYR A 511 1.33 -33.55 15.63
C TYR A 511 1.77 -34.39 14.42
N LEU A 512 3.07 -34.44 14.14
CA LEU A 512 3.63 -35.24 13.04
C LEU A 512 3.49 -36.75 13.24
N LYS A 513 3.63 -37.26 14.47
CA LYS A 513 3.48 -38.69 14.80
C LYS A 513 2.04 -39.18 14.67
N GLU A 514 1.07 -38.32 14.93
CA GLU A 514 -0.35 -38.65 14.85
C GLU A 514 -0.77 -39.16 13.46
N TYR A 515 -0.22 -38.60 12.39
CA TYR A 515 -0.58 -38.98 11.03
C TYR A 515 -0.28 -40.46 10.71
N PRO A 516 0.98 -40.96 10.77
CA PRO A 516 1.23 -42.37 10.54
C PRO A 516 0.49 -43.27 11.53
N GLU A 517 0.31 -42.81 12.79
CA GLU A 517 -0.43 -43.57 13.81
C GLU A 517 -1.89 -43.81 13.43
N THR A 518 -2.53 -42.80 12.85
CA THR A 518 -3.93 -42.86 12.42
C THR A 518 -4.08 -43.56 11.08
N MET A 519 -3.19 -43.27 10.13
CA MET A 519 -3.37 -43.66 8.73
C MET A 519 -2.86 -45.06 8.42
N ILE A 520 -1.95 -45.63 9.23
CA ILE A 520 -1.28 -46.91 8.98
C ILE A 520 -1.44 -47.84 10.17
N ASP A 521 -2.10 -48.98 9.95
CA ASP A 521 -2.27 -50.03 10.96
C ASP A 521 -0.98 -50.88 11.14
N GLU A 522 -0.96 -51.75 12.15
CA GLU A 522 0.20 -52.62 12.43
C GLU A 522 0.51 -53.66 11.32
N LYS A 523 -0.47 -53.93 10.45
CA LYS A 523 -0.32 -54.82 9.29
C LYS A 523 0.24 -54.06 8.08
N GLY A 524 0.31 -52.73 8.13
CA GLY A 524 0.77 -51.87 7.04
C GLY A 524 -0.33 -51.50 6.05
N ASN A 525 -1.61 -51.73 6.40
CA ASN A 525 -2.72 -51.24 5.59
C ASN A 525 -2.87 -49.73 5.81
N VAL A 526 -3.15 -49.01 4.72
CA VAL A 526 -3.21 -47.55 4.73
C VAL A 526 -4.62 -47.10 4.35
N ILE A 527 -5.23 -46.25 5.19
CA ILE A 527 -6.60 -45.77 4.96
C ILE A 527 -6.67 -45.00 3.64
N GLY A 528 -7.54 -45.42 2.73
CA GLY A 528 -7.77 -44.75 1.45
C GLY A 528 -6.69 -44.99 0.39
N TYR A 529 -5.75 -45.91 0.63
CA TYR A 529 -4.79 -46.36 -0.36
C TYR A 529 -5.27 -47.67 -1.01
N ALA A 530 -5.31 -47.69 -2.34
CA ALA A 530 -5.52 -48.90 -3.14
C ALA A 530 -4.32 -49.11 -4.05
N TYR A 531 -3.74 -50.31 -4.01
CA TYR A 531 -2.55 -50.67 -4.77
C TYR A 531 -2.84 -50.68 -6.29
N GLU A 532 -4.03 -51.16 -6.66
CA GLU A 532 -4.50 -51.36 -8.03
C GLU A 532 -4.75 -50.03 -8.76
N ASP A 533 -4.89 -48.92 -8.03
CA ASP A 533 -5.02 -47.60 -8.64
C ASP A 533 -3.74 -47.17 -9.36
N PHE A 534 -2.60 -47.77 -8.98
CA PHE A 534 -1.25 -47.39 -9.43
C PHE A 534 -1.09 -45.86 -9.48
N ASN A 535 -1.53 -45.19 -8.43
CA ASN A 535 -1.59 -43.74 -8.37
C ASN A 535 -0.29 -43.21 -7.79
N LEU A 536 0.51 -42.48 -8.58
CA LEU A 536 1.77 -41.91 -8.10
C LEU A 536 1.57 -40.88 -6.99
N ASP A 537 0.46 -40.15 -6.96
CA ASP A 537 0.16 -39.20 -5.88
C ASP A 537 0.13 -39.90 -4.52
N ASN A 538 -0.37 -41.13 -4.46
CA ASN A 538 -0.41 -41.88 -3.20
C ASN A 538 1.00 -42.25 -2.68
N ILE A 539 2.02 -42.19 -3.54
CA ILE A 539 3.40 -42.53 -3.19
C ILE A 539 4.15 -41.36 -2.56
N ARG A 540 3.78 -40.11 -2.87
CA ARG A 540 4.51 -38.94 -2.37
C ARG A 540 4.65 -38.94 -0.85
N THR A 541 3.57 -39.28 -0.14
CA THR A 541 3.53 -39.37 1.31
C THR A 541 4.44 -40.47 1.86
N ALA A 542 4.82 -41.47 1.07
CA ALA A 542 5.76 -42.51 1.50
C ALA A 542 7.15 -41.95 1.82
N LYS A 543 7.59 -40.83 1.20
CA LYS A 543 8.85 -40.16 1.58
C LYS A 543 8.76 -39.59 3.00
N TYR A 544 7.66 -38.94 3.36
CA TYR A 544 7.39 -38.54 4.74
C TYR A 544 7.44 -39.73 5.71
N ILE A 545 6.73 -40.81 5.39
CA ILE A 545 6.71 -42.03 6.24
C ILE A 545 8.10 -42.64 6.39
N LEU A 546 8.93 -42.65 5.33
CA LEU A 546 10.30 -43.15 5.40
C LEU A 546 11.14 -42.33 6.38
N ARG A 547 11.03 -41.00 6.33
CA ARG A 547 11.71 -40.11 7.28
C ARG A 547 11.23 -40.34 8.71
N MET A 548 9.91 -40.47 8.90
CA MET A 548 9.33 -40.77 10.21
C MET A 548 9.75 -42.16 10.70
N GLN A 549 9.86 -43.16 9.83
CA GLN A 549 10.35 -44.49 10.19
C GLN A 549 11.81 -44.46 10.67
N ASN A 550 12.65 -43.62 10.07
CA ASN A 550 14.05 -43.49 10.46
C ASN A 550 14.21 -42.81 11.83
N LEU A 551 13.32 -41.87 12.18
CA LEU A 551 13.37 -41.13 13.45
C LEU A 551 12.55 -41.80 14.56
N PHE A 552 11.39 -42.36 14.21
CA PHE A 552 10.38 -42.92 15.10
C PHE A 552 9.81 -44.23 14.51
N PRO A 553 10.56 -45.35 14.62
CA PRO A 553 10.18 -46.60 13.96
C PRO A 553 8.84 -47.17 14.41
N ARG A 554 8.01 -47.63 13.47
CA ARG A 554 6.78 -48.40 13.73
C ARG A 554 6.69 -49.61 12.78
N LYS A 555 6.24 -50.76 13.31
CA LYS A 555 6.09 -52.00 12.50
C LYS A 555 5.15 -51.82 11.29
N GLY A 556 4.06 -51.06 11.46
CA GLY A 556 3.12 -50.74 10.40
C GLY A 556 3.77 -49.93 9.26
N ASN A 557 4.53 -48.88 9.62
CA ASN A 557 5.24 -48.03 8.66
C ASN A 557 6.22 -48.84 7.79
N GLU A 558 7.01 -49.73 8.40
CA GLU A 558 7.96 -50.58 7.67
C GLU A 558 7.27 -51.46 6.61
N LYS A 559 6.12 -52.05 6.96
CA LYS A 559 5.33 -52.88 6.03
C LYS A 559 4.71 -52.04 4.91
N ALA A 560 4.14 -50.88 5.25
CA ALA A 560 3.55 -49.97 4.27
C ALA A 560 4.61 -49.46 3.26
N LEU A 561 5.81 -49.10 3.73
CA LEU A 561 6.92 -48.66 2.87
C LEU A 561 7.33 -49.73 1.86
N LYS A 562 7.37 -51.01 2.25
CA LYS A 562 7.61 -52.14 1.33
C LYS A 562 6.51 -52.23 0.26
N THR A 563 5.25 -52.01 0.63
CA THR A 563 4.12 -51.97 -0.31
C THR A 563 4.23 -50.82 -1.30
N PHE A 564 4.54 -49.61 -0.82
CA PHE A 564 4.73 -48.44 -1.68
C PHE A 564 5.90 -48.62 -2.67
N PHE A 565 7.03 -49.16 -2.20
CA PHE A 565 8.16 -49.46 -3.08
C PHE A 565 7.81 -50.55 -4.11
N LYS A 566 7.06 -51.58 -3.69
CA LYS A 566 6.53 -52.62 -4.59
C LYS A 566 5.60 -52.04 -5.66
N GLN A 567 4.77 -51.06 -5.31
CA GLN A 567 3.95 -50.36 -6.31
C GLN A 567 4.85 -49.72 -7.36
N LEU A 568 5.89 -48.97 -6.98
CA LEU A 568 6.80 -48.35 -7.94
C LEU A 568 7.54 -49.37 -8.83
N GLN A 569 7.89 -50.54 -8.29
CA GLN A 569 8.48 -51.62 -9.10
C GLN A 569 7.53 -52.14 -10.19
N ASN A 570 6.23 -52.14 -9.91
CA ASN A 570 5.18 -52.68 -10.79
C ASN A 570 4.32 -51.59 -11.45
N GLN A 571 4.65 -50.32 -11.24
CA GLN A 571 3.91 -49.19 -11.76
C GLN A 571 3.91 -49.27 -13.30
N PRO A 572 2.74 -49.19 -13.96
CA PRO A 572 2.65 -49.20 -15.41
C PRO A 572 3.50 -48.09 -16.04
N ARG A 573 4.04 -48.36 -17.23
CA ARG A 573 4.97 -47.48 -17.92
C ARG A 573 4.59 -47.27 -19.38
N THR A 574 4.99 -46.12 -19.91
CA THR A 574 5.02 -45.86 -21.36
C THR A 574 5.98 -46.82 -22.05
N LYS A 575 5.94 -46.89 -23.39
CA LYS A 575 6.91 -47.68 -24.17
C LYS A 575 8.35 -47.21 -23.95
N GLU A 576 8.53 -45.93 -23.63
CA GLU A 576 9.83 -45.35 -23.25
C GLU A 576 10.24 -45.66 -21.81
N GLY A 577 9.41 -46.35 -21.04
CA GLY A 577 9.73 -46.78 -19.67
C GLY A 577 9.49 -45.70 -18.61
N VAL A 578 8.76 -44.62 -18.92
CA VAL A 578 8.38 -43.61 -17.92
C VAL A 578 7.08 -44.03 -17.24
N TYR A 579 6.96 -43.85 -15.93
CA TYR A 579 5.73 -44.19 -15.22
C TYR A 579 4.51 -43.46 -15.79
N TRP A 580 3.41 -44.22 -15.95
CA TRP A 580 2.09 -43.61 -16.05
C TRP A 580 1.79 -42.85 -14.77
N HIS A 581 1.17 -41.68 -14.89
CA HIS A 581 0.82 -40.88 -13.72
C HIS A 581 -0.13 -41.64 -12.78
N LYS A 582 -1.17 -42.28 -13.33
CA LYS A 582 -2.12 -43.17 -12.65
C LYS A 582 -2.66 -44.22 -13.62
N ALA A 583 -3.24 -45.33 -13.12
CA ALA A 583 -3.92 -46.29 -14.00
C ALA A 583 -5.02 -45.64 -14.86
N ILE A 584 -5.80 -44.72 -14.26
CA ILE A 584 -6.84 -43.94 -14.95
C ILE A 584 -6.30 -42.94 -15.99
N TYR A 585 -4.98 -42.70 -16.00
CA TYR A 585 -4.26 -41.85 -16.94
C TYR A 585 -3.25 -42.68 -17.74
N ALA A 586 -3.70 -43.82 -18.26
CA ALA A 586 -2.88 -44.72 -19.04
C ALA A 586 -2.15 -43.99 -20.18
N ASN A 587 -0.86 -44.32 -20.35
CA ASN A 587 0.06 -43.74 -21.34
C ASN A 587 0.42 -42.25 -21.14
N GLN A 588 0.03 -41.65 -20.01
CA GLN A 588 0.28 -40.24 -19.74
C GLN A 588 1.40 -40.05 -18.71
N VAL A 589 2.32 -39.15 -19.04
CA VAL A 589 3.39 -38.67 -18.16
C VAL A 589 3.08 -37.23 -17.79
N TRP A 590 2.95 -36.96 -16.50
CA TRP A 590 2.77 -35.61 -15.96
C TRP A 590 4.02 -35.24 -15.19
N LEU A 591 4.45 -33.98 -15.30
CA LEU A 591 5.59 -33.45 -14.55
C LEU A 591 5.44 -33.71 -13.04
N ASP A 592 4.22 -33.59 -12.53
CA ASP A 592 3.76 -33.89 -11.18
C ASP A 592 4.21 -35.29 -10.74
N GLY A 593 3.95 -36.30 -11.57
CA GLY A 593 4.22 -37.71 -11.26
C GLY A 593 5.69 -38.00 -10.97
N ILE A 594 6.59 -37.23 -11.58
CA ILE A 594 8.04 -37.34 -11.33
C ILE A 594 8.34 -36.99 -9.87
N PHE A 595 7.74 -35.93 -9.33
CA PHE A 595 7.88 -35.56 -7.92
C PHE A 595 7.18 -36.49 -6.96
N MET A 596 6.03 -37.03 -7.36
CA MET A 596 5.24 -37.89 -6.47
C MET A 596 5.91 -39.26 -6.28
N GLY A 597 6.59 -39.79 -7.30
CA GLY A 597 7.23 -41.11 -7.25
C GLY A 597 8.73 -41.10 -6.95
N LEU A 598 9.52 -40.39 -7.76
CA LEU A 598 10.97 -40.61 -7.82
C LEU A 598 11.74 -40.24 -6.54
N PRO A 599 11.41 -39.16 -5.81
CA PRO A 599 12.13 -38.84 -4.58
C PRO A 599 12.03 -39.95 -3.52
N PHE A 600 10.85 -40.56 -3.34
CA PHE A 600 10.69 -41.72 -2.47
C PHE A 600 11.46 -42.92 -3.02
N TYR A 601 11.36 -43.19 -4.33
CA TYR A 601 12.04 -44.30 -4.99
C TYR A 601 13.56 -44.28 -4.76
N CYS A 602 14.19 -43.12 -4.99
CA CYS A 602 15.63 -42.91 -4.80
C CYS A 602 16.01 -43.04 -3.33
N ASN A 603 15.28 -42.38 -2.41
CA ASN A 603 15.56 -42.42 -0.98
C ASN A 603 15.46 -43.85 -0.44
N TYR A 604 14.37 -44.55 -0.73
CA TYR A 604 14.16 -45.91 -0.26
C TYR A 604 15.23 -46.85 -0.82
N ALA A 605 15.55 -46.77 -2.10
CA ALA A 605 16.57 -47.60 -2.73
C ALA A 605 17.95 -47.40 -2.08
N VAL A 606 18.38 -46.16 -1.86
CA VAL A 606 19.69 -45.84 -1.27
C VAL A 606 19.76 -46.21 0.21
N GLN A 607 18.69 -45.97 0.97
CA GLN A 607 18.68 -46.21 2.42
C GLN A 607 18.50 -47.69 2.78
N THR A 608 17.86 -48.50 1.93
CA THR A 608 17.47 -49.87 2.31
C THR A 608 18.11 -50.99 1.48
N LEU A 609 18.64 -50.68 0.28
CA LEU A 609 19.18 -51.70 -0.62
C LEU A 609 20.70 -51.64 -0.69
N LYS A 610 21.33 -52.77 -1.07
CA LYS A 610 22.77 -52.80 -1.34
C LYS A 610 23.12 -51.83 -2.49
N PRO A 611 24.29 -51.16 -2.46
CA PRO A 611 24.65 -50.13 -3.45
C PRO A 611 24.47 -50.54 -4.92
N LYS A 612 24.85 -51.76 -5.30
CA LYS A 612 24.65 -52.30 -6.65
C LYS A 612 23.17 -52.35 -7.08
N LYS A 613 22.27 -52.72 -6.16
CA LYS A 613 20.82 -52.72 -6.41
C LYS A 613 20.26 -51.31 -6.42
N ALA A 614 20.70 -50.45 -5.48
CA ALA A 614 20.30 -49.05 -5.43
C ALA A 614 20.65 -48.32 -6.75
N LYS A 615 21.84 -48.56 -7.32
CA LYS A 615 22.26 -47.97 -8.61
C LYS A 615 21.25 -48.21 -9.74
N LYS A 616 20.70 -49.43 -9.85
CA LYS A 616 19.68 -49.73 -10.88
C LYS A 616 18.46 -48.82 -10.79
N TYR A 617 18.03 -48.52 -9.57
CA TYR A 617 16.87 -47.67 -9.31
C TYR A 617 17.18 -46.18 -9.53
N LEU A 618 18.42 -45.75 -9.22
CA LEU A 618 18.89 -44.41 -9.55
C LEU A 618 18.99 -44.21 -11.07
N ASP A 619 19.55 -45.18 -11.80
CA ASP A 619 19.68 -45.14 -13.26
C ASP A 619 18.29 -45.03 -13.93
N ASP A 620 17.31 -45.81 -13.45
CA ASP A 620 15.90 -45.72 -13.88
C ASP A 620 15.29 -44.35 -13.57
N ALA A 621 15.53 -43.79 -12.38
CA ALA A 621 15.02 -42.46 -12.05
C ALA A 621 15.59 -41.35 -12.95
N VAL A 622 16.90 -41.39 -13.25
CA VAL A 622 17.55 -40.43 -14.17
C VAL A 622 16.95 -40.55 -15.58
N ASP A 623 16.78 -41.77 -16.08
CA ASP A 623 16.18 -42.01 -17.40
C ASP A 623 14.77 -41.44 -17.50
N GLN A 624 13.96 -41.62 -16.45
CA GLN A 624 12.60 -41.08 -16.42
C GLN A 624 12.58 -39.56 -16.43
N MET A 625 13.50 -38.88 -15.72
CA MET A 625 13.63 -37.42 -15.80
C MET A 625 14.03 -36.99 -17.22
N ILE A 626 15.10 -37.55 -17.79
CA ILE A 626 15.58 -37.15 -19.13
C ILE A 626 14.53 -37.38 -20.21
N LYS A 627 13.80 -38.50 -20.17
CA LYS A 627 12.71 -38.78 -21.11
C LYS A 627 11.54 -37.83 -20.91
N THR A 628 11.20 -37.50 -19.66
CA THR A 628 10.17 -36.50 -19.38
C THR A 628 10.55 -35.13 -19.93
N ASP A 629 11.80 -34.68 -19.74
CA ASP A 629 12.33 -33.47 -20.38
C ASP A 629 12.12 -33.49 -21.89
N LYS A 630 12.59 -34.55 -22.56
CA LYS A 630 12.47 -34.69 -24.01
C LYS A 630 11.02 -34.63 -24.50
N ARG A 631 10.09 -35.20 -23.75
CA ARG A 631 8.69 -35.33 -24.16
C ARG A 631 7.81 -34.14 -23.80
N THR A 632 8.17 -33.37 -22.79
CA THR A 632 7.36 -32.23 -22.31
C THR A 632 7.97 -30.87 -22.62
N TYR A 633 9.28 -30.78 -22.86
CA TYR A 633 9.94 -29.53 -23.25
C TYR A 633 9.43 -29.04 -24.61
N ASP A 634 9.05 -27.77 -24.68
CA ASP A 634 8.60 -27.09 -25.87
C ASP A 634 9.62 -26.03 -26.27
N GLU A 635 10.32 -26.27 -27.38
CA GLU A 635 11.36 -25.37 -27.88
C GLU A 635 10.82 -23.98 -28.24
N LYS A 636 9.54 -23.88 -28.63
CA LYS A 636 8.93 -22.59 -29.01
C LYS A 636 8.81 -21.65 -27.82
N THR A 637 8.43 -22.18 -26.66
CA THR A 637 8.25 -21.41 -25.43
C THR A 637 9.51 -21.43 -24.55
N GLY A 638 10.38 -22.42 -24.72
CA GLY A 638 11.51 -22.69 -23.83
C GLY A 638 11.06 -23.21 -22.45
N LEU A 639 9.88 -23.82 -22.38
CA LEU A 639 9.23 -24.25 -21.14
C LEU A 639 8.69 -25.69 -21.27
N TRP A 640 8.31 -26.32 -20.15
CA TRP A 640 7.79 -27.69 -20.12
C TRP A 640 6.28 -27.68 -20.00
N LYS A 641 5.60 -28.35 -20.93
CA LYS A 641 4.15 -28.55 -20.88
C LYS A 641 3.79 -29.46 -19.71
N HIS A 642 2.63 -29.22 -19.09
CA HIS A 642 2.17 -29.93 -17.89
C HIS A 642 2.23 -31.47 -18.06
N ALA A 643 1.76 -31.98 -19.21
CA ALA A 643 1.77 -33.41 -19.47
C ALA A 643 2.03 -33.76 -20.93
N TRP A 644 2.31 -35.04 -21.13
CA TRP A 644 2.44 -35.70 -22.42
C TRP A 644 1.65 -37.01 -22.41
N ASP A 645 0.85 -37.25 -23.45
CA ASP A 645 0.21 -38.54 -23.74
C ASP A 645 0.99 -39.22 -24.87
N GLU A 646 1.58 -40.39 -24.61
CA GLU A 646 2.35 -41.15 -25.60
C GLU A 646 1.52 -41.56 -26.82
N THR A 647 0.20 -41.68 -26.66
CA THR A 647 -0.69 -42.13 -27.74
C THR A 647 -1.29 -40.99 -28.57
N HIS A 648 -1.13 -39.75 -28.12
CA HIS A 648 -1.74 -38.54 -28.70
C HIS A 648 -3.28 -38.62 -28.81
N SER A 649 -3.89 -39.58 -28.11
CA SER A 649 -5.31 -39.93 -28.22
C SER A 649 -6.17 -39.09 -27.28
N GLN A 650 -5.61 -38.62 -26.17
CA GLN A 650 -6.32 -37.76 -25.25
C GLN A 650 -6.81 -36.48 -25.94
N PHE A 651 -7.99 -36.02 -25.52
CA PHE A 651 -8.67 -34.88 -26.14
C PHE A 651 -7.94 -33.54 -25.89
N TRP A 652 -7.16 -33.45 -24.81
CA TRP A 652 -6.32 -32.30 -24.49
C TRP A 652 -4.93 -32.35 -25.16
N ALA A 653 -4.53 -33.53 -25.66
CA ALA A 653 -3.19 -33.76 -26.19
C ALA A 653 -3.10 -33.27 -27.63
N ASP A 654 -2.02 -32.55 -27.92
CA ASP A 654 -1.63 -32.17 -29.27
C ASP A 654 -1.47 -33.42 -30.15
N LYS A 655 -1.99 -33.36 -31.38
CA LYS A 655 -2.05 -34.54 -32.25
C LYS A 655 -0.70 -34.90 -32.87
N GLU A 656 0.21 -33.94 -33.00
CA GLU A 656 1.54 -34.16 -33.57
C GLU A 656 2.55 -34.63 -32.52
N ASN A 657 2.49 -34.07 -31.32
CA ASN A 657 3.53 -34.27 -30.31
C ASN A 657 3.04 -34.78 -28.94
N GLY A 658 1.73 -34.92 -28.75
CA GLY A 658 1.12 -35.48 -27.53
C GLY A 658 1.15 -34.57 -26.30
N LYS A 659 1.71 -33.35 -26.40
CA LYS A 659 1.84 -32.44 -25.26
C LYS A 659 0.53 -31.76 -24.92
N SER A 660 0.37 -31.37 -23.66
CA SER A 660 -0.69 -30.43 -23.24
C SER A 660 -0.43 -29.02 -23.76
N LYS A 661 -1.47 -28.20 -23.88
CA LYS A 661 -1.39 -26.86 -24.49
C LYS A 661 -0.43 -25.89 -23.78
N HIS A 662 -0.46 -25.86 -22.45
CA HIS A 662 0.20 -24.82 -21.65
C HIS A 662 1.24 -25.33 -20.65
N THR A 663 2.12 -24.41 -20.27
CA THR A 663 3.05 -24.55 -19.16
C THR A 663 2.38 -24.09 -17.88
N TRP A 664 1.94 -25.06 -17.08
CA TRP A 664 1.44 -24.78 -15.74
C TRP A 664 2.61 -24.68 -14.76
N ALA A 665 2.71 -23.55 -14.04
CA ALA A 665 3.85 -23.21 -13.21
C ALA A 665 4.10 -24.26 -12.12
N ARG A 666 3.05 -24.75 -11.47
CA ARG A 666 3.19 -25.76 -10.42
C ARG A 666 3.66 -27.12 -10.96
N ALA A 667 3.24 -27.53 -12.15
CA ALA A 667 3.77 -28.75 -12.79
C ALA A 667 5.29 -28.65 -13.00
N LEU A 668 5.78 -27.52 -13.53
CA LEU A 668 7.22 -27.29 -13.64
C LEU A 668 7.89 -27.23 -12.25
N GLY A 669 7.24 -26.61 -11.26
CA GLY A 669 7.69 -26.58 -9.87
C GLY A 669 7.91 -27.97 -9.28
N TRP A 670 6.95 -28.89 -9.47
CA TRP A 670 7.10 -30.29 -9.07
C TRP A 670 8.30 -30.94 -9.74
N TYR A 671 8.45 -30.75 -11.05
CA TYR A 671 9.53 -31.37 -11.80
C TYR A 671 10.91 -30.97 -11.30
N VAL A 672 11.13 -29.67 -11.05
CA VAL A 672 12.44 -29.19 -10.56
C VAL A 672 12.68 -29.56 -9.09
N MET A 673 11.63 -29.64 -8.26
CA MET A 673 11.75 -30.19 -6.90
C MET A 673 12.09 -31.67 -6.92
N ALA A 674 11.56 -32.44 -7.88
CA ALA A 674 11.87 -33.86 -8.01
C ALA A 674 13.36 -34.07 -8.27
N MET A 675 13.95 -33.28 -9.16
CA MET A 675 15.39 -33.30 -9.44
C MET A 675 16.19 -32.95 -8.19
N ALA A 676 15.84 -31.86 -7.50
CA ALA A 676 16.53 -31.43 -6.28
C ALA A 676 16.48 -32.49 -5.17
N GLU A 677 15.32 -33.11 -4.93
CA GLU A 677 15.17 -34.14 -3.90
C GLU A 677 15.80 -35.49 -4.29
N CYS A 678 15.80 -35.85 -5.58
CA CYS A 678 16.52 -37.04 -6.04
C CYS A 678 18.04 -36.84 -5.93
N LEU A 679 18.53 -35.63 -6.20
CA LEU A 679 19.92 -35.27 -5.97
C LEU A 679 20.31 -35.36 -4.49
N ASP A 680 19.43 -35.06 -3.53
CA ASP A 680 19.75 -35.29 -2.11
C ASP A 680 19.93 -36.79 -1.78
N ALA A 681 19.18 -37.66 -2.46
CA ALA A 681 19.25 -39.11 -2.24
C ALA A 681 20.45 -39.76 -2.94
N MET A 682 20.84 -39.26 -4.12
CA MET A 682 21.94 -39.80 -4.91
C MET A 682 23.29 -39.58 -4.20
N PRO A 683 24.14 -40.62 -4.06
CA PRO A 683 25.50 -40.45 -3.56
C PRO A 683 26.29 -39.41 -4.38
N GLU A 684 27.24 -38.71 -3.75
CA GLU A 684 28.05 -37.69 -4.43
C GLU A 684 28.87 -38.26 -5.60
N ASN A 685 29.36 -39.49 -5.46
CA ASN A 685 30.12 -40.21 -6.48
C ASN A 685 29.26 -40.98 -7.50
N TYR A 686 27.93 -40.77 -7.51
CA TYR A 686 27.06 -41.40 -8.49
C TYR A 686 27.32 -40.83 -9.90
N GLU A 687 27.73 -41.70 -10.82
CA GLU A 687 28.24 -41.33 -12.16
C GLU A 687 27.30 -40.42 -12.96
N ARG A 688 25.98 -40.62 -12.86
CA ARG A 688 24.97 -39.90 -13.63
C ARG A 688 24.41 -38.66 -12.92
N ARG A 689 24.95 -38.31 -11.75
CA ARG A 689 24.51 -37.15 -10.95
C ARG A 689 24.58 -35.84 -11.75
N GLY A 690 25.62 -35.69 -12.58
CA GLY A 690 25.82 -34.51 -13.43
C GLY A 690 24.72 -34.31 -14.49
N GLU A 691 24.11 -35.38 -14.99
CA GLU A 691 22.99 -35.27 -15.95
C GLU A 691 21.79 -34.57 -15.31
N VAL A 692 21.45 -34.92 -14.07
CA VAL A 692 20.34 -34.31 -13.33
C VAL A 692 20.64 -32.86 -12.97
N ILE A 693 21.89 -32.54 -12.59
CA ILE A 693 22.30 -31.16 -12.31
C ILE A 693 22.18 -30.29 -13.57
N ASN A 694 22.61 -30.80 -14.73
CA ASN A 694 22.50 -30.08 -16.00
C ASN A 694 21.03 -29.84 -16.39
N LEU A 695 20.18 -30.85 -16.18
CA LEU A 695 18.75 -30.75 -16.45
C LEU A 695 18.06 -29.75 -15.51
N LEU A 696 18.38 -29.78 -14.21
CA LEU A 696 17.91 -28.81 -13.24
C LEU A 696 18.33 -27.39 -13.63
N LYS A 697 19.60 -27.21 -14.00
CA LYS A 697 20.14 -25.92 -14.46
C LYS A 697 19.38 -25.38 -15.67
N LYS A 698 19.12 -26.23 -16.68
CA LYS A 698 18.33 -25.90 -17.88
C LYS A 698 16.93 -25.39 -17.49
N ALA A 699 16.23 -26.11 -16.61
CA ALA A 699 14.91 -25.73 -16.16
C ALA A 699 14.92 -24.43 -15.34
N MET A 700 15.86 -24.27 -14.41
CA MET A 700 15.94 -23.08 -13.57
C MET A 700 16.35 -21.83 -14.34
N ASP A 701 17.11 -21.96 -15.44
CA ASP A 701 17.37 -20.84 -16.36
C ASP A 701 16.08 -20.33 -17.01
N ALA A 702 15.18 -21.24 -17.43
CA ALA A 702 13.88 -20.86 -17.96
C ALA A 702 12.94 -20.27 -16.89
N VAL A 703 12.98 -20.80 -15.66
CA VAL A 703 12.24 -20.24 -14.51
C VAL A 703 12.68 -18.79 -14.27
N ILE A 704 13.98 -18.51 -14.16
CA ILE A 704 14.49 -17.14 -13.94
C ILE A 704 14.10 -16.22 -15.10
N LYS A 705 14.19 -16.68 -16.35
CA LYS A 705 13.81 -15.90 -17.54
C LYS A 705 12.36 -15.41 -17.48
N ASN A 706 11.47 -16.17 -16.84
CA ASN A 706 10.04 -15.87 -16.71
C ASN A 706 9.65 -15.32 -15.33
N GLN A 707 10.60 -14.95 -14.47
CA GLN A 707 10.32 -14.32 -13.18
C GLN A 707 9.79 -12.91 -13.41
N ASP A 708 8.66 -12.57 -12.76
CA ASP A 708 8.11 -11.22 -12.86
C ASP A 708 9.10 -10.19 -12.32
N LYS A 709 9.32 -9.13 -13.10
CA LYS A 709 10.36 -8.15 -12.79
C LYS A 709 9.99 -7.28 -11.58
N THR A 710 8.70 -6.98 -11.41
CA THR A 710 8.18 -6.06 -10.40
C THR A 710 8.05 -6.73 -9.05
N THR A 711 7.43 -7.91 -9.03
CA THR A 711 7.06 -8.63 -7.80
C THR A 711 8.07 -9.69 -7.42
N GLY A 712 8.85 -10.21 -8.38
CA GLY A 712 9.82 -11.29 -8.14
C GLY A 712 9.23 -12.69 -8.12
N VAL A 713 7.92 -12.86 -8.35
CA VAL A 713 7.23 -14.17 -8.32
C VAL A 713 6.77 -14.57 -9.72
N TRP A 714 5.97 -15.64 -9.85
CA TRP A 714 5.54 -16.19 -11.15
C TRP A 714 4.03 -16.26 -11.28
N TYR A 715 3.55 -16.21 -12.53
CA TYR A 715 2.15 -16.44 -12.90
C TYR A 715 1.81 -17.93 -12.95
N ASP A 716 0.54 -18.29 -12.75
CA ASP A 716 0.06 -19.68 -12.78
C ASP A 716 0.29 -20.36 -14.14
N VAL A 717 0.00 -19.66 -15.25
CA VAL A 717 0.30 -20.14 -16.61
C VAL A 717 1.48 -19.36 -17.19
N MET A 718 2.65 -19.98 -17.30
CA MET A 718 3.91 -19.26 -17.56
C MET A 718 4.09 -18.82 -19.02
N ASP A 719 3.43 -19.50 -19.96
CA ASP A 719 3.56 -19.24 -21.39
C ASP A 719 2.44 -18.35 -21.97
N VAL A 720 1.60 -17.74 -21.12
CA VAL A 720 0.51 -16.86 -21.52
C VAL A 720 0.59 -15.51 -20.81
N LYS A 721 0.64 -14.43 -21.61
CA LYS A 721 0.52 -13.04 -21.13
C LYS A 721 -0.93 -12.59 -21.24
N SER A 722 -1.63 -12.50 -20.12
CA SER A 722 -3.03 -12.08 -20.08
C SER A 722 -3.35 -11.48 -18.72
N ASP A 723 -4.20 -10.44 -18.69
CA ASP A 723 -4.71 -9.84 -17.45
C ASP A 723 -5.64 -10.77 -16.66
N LYS A 724 -6.10 -11.87 -17.28
CA LYS A 724 -6.85 -12.94 -16.60
C LYS A 724 -5.95 -13.90 -15.82
N ASN A 725 -4.65 -13.88 -16.10
CA ASN A 725 -3.68 -14.68 -15.37
C ASN A 725 -3.41 -14.03 -14.00
N TYR A 726 -2.82 -14.79 -13.07
CA TYR A 726 -2.54 -14.28 -11.73
C TYR A 726 -1.19 -14.79 -11.21
N LEU A 727 -0.56 -13.99 -10.34
CA LEU A 727 0.63 -14.40 -9.60
C LEU A 727 0.23 -15.50 -8.60
N GLU A 728 0.91 -16.63 -8.67
CA GLU A 728 0.50 -17.87 -7.99
C GLU A 728 1.54 -18.28 -6.95
N SER A 729 1.09 -18.56 -5.73
CA SER A 729 1.98 -18.70 -4.58
C SER A 729 2.64 -20.07 -4.45
N THR A 730 1.99 -21.15 -4.88
CA THR A 730 2.53 -22.50 -4.72
C THR A 730 3.77 -22.70 -5.60
N ALA A 731 3.69 -22.44 -6.90
CA ALA A 731 4.78 -22.57 -7.84
C ALA A 731 5.92 -21.61 -7.50
N SER A 732 5.58 -20.37 -7.12
CA SER A 732 6.59 -19.40 -6.67
C SER A 732 7.38 -19.90 -5.46
N SER A 733 6.70 -20.54 -4.50
CA SER A 733 7.34 -21.16 -3.33
C SER A 733 8.23 -22.34 -3.72
N MET A 734 7.80 -23.19 -4.66
CA MET A 734 8.61 -24.29 -5.19
C MET A 734 9.87 -23.80 -5.90
N PHE A 735 9.73 -22.79 -6.76
CA PHE A 735 10.87 -22.21 -7.47
C PHE A 735 11.84 -21.53 -6.50
N ALA A 736 11.35 -20.76 -5.53
CA ALA A 736 12.19 -20.16 -4.50
C ALA A 736 12.98 -21.23 -3.72
N TYR A 737 12.31 -22.29 -3.27
CA TYR A 737 12.95 -23.43 -2.61
C TYR A 737 14.07 -24.04 -3.45
N VAL A 738 13.80 -24.37 -4.72
CA VAL A 738 14.80 -25.03 -5.57
C VAL A 738 15.97 -24.11 -5.92
N LEU A 739 15.71 -22.81 -6.17
CA LEU A 739 16.77 -21.82 -6.41
C LEU A 739 17.73 -21.71 -5.21
N LEU A 740 17.16 -21.60 -4.01
CA LEU A 740 17.94 -21.44 -2.78
C LEU A 740 18.66 -22.74 -2.39
N LYS A 741 17.97 -23.87 -2.45
CA LYS A 741 18.55 -25.19 -2.16
C LYS A 741 19.64 -25.57 -3.15
N GLY A 742 19.39 -25.35 -4.44
CA GLY A 742 20.36 -25.63 -5.48
C GLY A 742 21.65 -24.85 -5.27
N TYR A 743 21.58 -23.62 -4.78
CA TYR A 743 22.75 -22.87 -4.35
C TYR A 743 23.42 -23.48 -3.11
N ASN A 744 22.67 -23.71 -2.03
CA ASN A 744 23.21 -24.27 -0.78
C ASN A 744 23.91 -25.62 -0.96
N LYS A 745 23.42 -26.43 -1.91
CA LYS A 745 23.98 -27.75 -2.23
C LYS A 745 25.07 -27.73 -3.32
N GLY A 746 25.38 -26.56 -3.88
CA GLY A 746 26.38 -26.41 -4.94
C GLY A 746 25.94 -26.90 -6.32
N TYR A 747 24.64 -27.15 -6.53
CA TYR A 747 24.09 -27.55 -7.84
C TYR A 747 23.94 -26.34 -8.77
N LEU A 748 23.69 -25.16 -8.20
CA LEU A 748 23.42 -23.90 -8.89
C LEU A 748 24.33 -22.78 -8.36
N GLY A 749 24.63 -21.79 -9.23
CA GLY A 749 25.50 -20.66 -8.90
C GLY A 749 24.80 -19.43 -8.33
N GLU A 750 25.57 -18.34 -8.18
CA GLU A 750 25.15 -17.08 -7.54
C GLU A 750 23.91 -16.42 -8.17
N LYS A 751 23.76 -16.49 -9.49
CA LYS A 751 22.58 -15.91 -10.19
C LYS A 751 21.26 -16.52 -9.71
N TYR A 752 21.26 -17.80 -9.36
CA TYR A 752 20.07 -18.51 -8.89
C TYR A 752 19.74 -18.14 -7.44
N LYS A 753 20.77 -17.98 -6.60
CA LYS A 753 20.59 -17.44 -5.24
C LYS A 753 19.89 -16.09 -5.26
N ASN A 754 20.37 -15.16 -6.09
CA ASN A 754 19.81 -13.81 -6.17
C ASN A 754 18.35 -13.85 -6.64
N ALA A 755 18.03 -14.69 -7.64
CA ALA A 755 16.65 -14.91 -8.08
C ALA A 755 15.77 -15.55 -6.98
N GLY A 756 16.33 -16.49 -6.20
CA GLY A 756 15.66 -17.14 -5.08
C GLY A 756 15.36 -16.19 -3.92
N ILE A 757 16.30 -15.32 -3.56
CA ILE A 757 16.09 -14.26 -2.55
C ILE A 757 15.02 -13.28 -3.02
N LYS A 758 15.08 -12.87 -4.31
CA LYS A 758 14.06 -12.00 -4.90
C LYS A 758 12.67 -12.65 -4.85
N ALA A 759 12.58 -13.93 -5.19
CA ALA A 759 11.34 -14.69 -5.12
C ALA A 759 10.79 -14.81 -3.71
N TYR A 760 11.66 -15.12 -2.74
CA TYR A 760 11.27 -15.22 -1.33
C TYR A 760 10.67 -13.91 -0.81
N ASN A 761 11.35 -12.78 -1.04
CA ASN A 761 10.83 -11.46 -0.67
C ASN A 761 9.52 -11.14 -1.40
N GLY A 762 9.40 -11.55 -2.66
CA GLY A 762 8.16 -11.46 -3.42
C GLY A 762 7.03 -12.25 -2.78
N ILE A 763 7.27 -13.47 -2.31
CA ILE A 763 6.26 -14.31 -1.63
C ILE A 763 5.79 -13.64 -0.33
N ILE A 764 6.71 -13.13 0.49
CA ILE A 764 6.35 -12.40 1.72
C ILE A 764 5.42 -11.22 1.38
N ASN A 765 5.78 -10.43 0.37
CA ASN A 765 5.04 -9.21 0.03
C ASN A 765 3.72 -9.46 -0.70
N GLN A 766 3.63 -10.53 -1.50
CA GLN A 766 2.46 -10.79 -2.36
C GLN A 766 1.48 -11.77 -1.76
N PHE A 767 1.94 -12.69 -0.90
CA PHE A 767 1.18 -13.88 -0.52
C PHE A 767 1.07 -14.10 0.98
N ILE A 768 1.99 -13.59 1.82
CA ILE A 768 1.88 -13.77 3.27
C ILE A 768 0.96 -12.72 3.87
N GLN A 769 -0.09 -13.20 4.56
CA GLN A 769 -1.05 -12.38 5.27
C GLN A 769 -1.00 -12.71 6.76
N VAL A 770 -0.87 -11.70 7.62
CA VAL A 770 -1.02 -11.85 9.08
C VAL A 770 -2.50 -11.72 9.41
N ASN A 771 -3.06 -12.72 10.08
CA ASN A 771 -4.47 -12.76 10.46
C ASN A 771 -4.70 -12.01 11.79
N ALA A 772 -5.97 -11.71 12.08
CA ALA A 772 -6.37 -11.02 13.32
C ALA A 772 -5.89 -11.72 14.61
N ASP A 773 -5.81 -13.05 14.58
CA ASP A 773 -5.36 -13.88 15.69
C ASP A 773 -3.83 -14.11 15.72
N LYS A 774 -3.09 -13.30 14.95
CA LYS A 774 -1.63 -13.31 14.77
C LYS A 774 -1.06 -14.61 14.15
N THR A 775 -1.90 -15.49 13.61
CA THR A 775 -1.43 -16.54 12.68
C THR A 775 -1.08 -15.92 11.34
N ILE A 776 -0.36 -16.66 10.48
CA ILE A 776 -0.14 -16.28 9.08
C ILE A 776 -0.80 -17.24 8.12
N SER A 777 -1.20 -16.71 6.97
CA SER A 777 -1.71 -17.46 5.83
C SER A 777 -0.81 -17.27 4.61
N LEU A 778 -0.61 -18.35 3.84
CA LEU A 778 -0.08 -18.28 2.47
C LEU A 778 -1.27 -18.18 1.51
N THR A 779 -1.47 -17.02 0.90
CA THR A 779 -2.63 -16.73 0.05
C THR A 779 -2.37 -17.05 -1.42
N LYS A 780 -3.42 -16.98 -2.25
CA LYS A 780 -3.34 -17.11 -3.72
C LYS A 780 -2.75 -18.44 -4.22
N CYS A 781 -3.05 -19.55 -3.54
CA CYS A 781 -2.67 -20.87 -4.02
C CYS A 781 -3.69 -21.38 -5.04
N CYS A 782 -3.24 -21.89 -6.18
CA CYS A 782 -4.11 -22.67 -7.06
C CYS A 782 -4.53 -23.96 -6.31
N SER A 783 -5.82 -24.21 -6.13
CA SER A 783 -6.30 -25.35 -5.34
C SER A 783 -5.96 -26.71 -5.97
N VAL A 784 -6.15 -26.83 -7.28
CA VAL A 784 -5.91 -28.03 -8.08
C VAL A 784 -5.90 -27.66 -9.56
N SER A 785 -5.03 -28.29 -10.34
CA SER A 785 -5.16 -28.37 -11.80
C SER A 785 -4.73 -29.76 -12.24
N GLY A 786 -5.24 -30.23 -13.37
CA GLY A 786 -5.00 -31.57 -13.93
C GLY A 786 -5.48 -31.66 -15.36
N LEU A 787 -5.37 -32.81 -16.00
CA LEU A 787 -5.89 -33.05 -17.35
C LEU A 787 -6.80 -34.28 -17.38
N GLY A 788 -7.84 -34.27 -18.22
CA GLY A 788 -8.78 -35.38 -18.36
C GLY A 788 -9.37 -35.92 -17.04
N PRO A 789 -9.66 -37.24 -16.93
CA PRO A 789 -9.35 -38.29 -17.89
C PRO A 789 -10.30 -38.31 -19.09
N GLY A 790 -9.83 -38.70 -20.28
CA GLY A 790 -10.70 -39.16 -21.37
C GLY A 790 -11.18 -40.60 -21.16
N PRO A 791 -11.93 -41.19 -22.11
CA PRO A 791 -12.29 -42.61 -22.05
C PRO A 791 -11.06 -43.51 -21.98
N GLY A 792 -11.14 -44.59 -21.21
CA GLY A 792 -10.05 -45.54 -21.06
C GLY A 792 -10.43 -46.74 -20.17
N PRO A 793 -9.62 -47.81 -20.18
CA PRO A 793 -9.96 -49.08 -19.53
C PRO A 793 -10.16 -48.97 -18.01
N TYR A 794 -9.56 -47.96 -17.38
CA TYR A 794 -9.66 -47.72 -15.93
C TYR A 794 -10.57 -46.53 -15.58
N VAL A 795 -11.17 -45.87 -16.57
CA VAL A 795 -11.92 -44.62 -16.37
C VAL A 795 -13.40 -44.90 -16.26
N LYS A 796 -13.96 -44.72 -15.05
CA LYS A 796 -15.40 -44.87 -14.79
C LYS A 796 -16.23 -43.72 -15.35
N LYS A 797 -15.71 -42.49 -15.29
CA LYS A 797 -16.37 -41.28 -15.78
C LYS A 797 -15.33 -40.32 -16.38
N PRO A 798 -15.34 -40.11 -17.71
CA PRO A 798 -14.49 -39.11 -18.35
C PRO A 798 -14.78 -37.70 -17.82
N ASN A 799 -13.76 -36.84 -17.81
CA ASN A 799 -13.86 -35.44 -17.45
C ASN A 799 -13.25 -34.55 -18.55
N TYR A 800 -14.11 -34.09 -19.45
CA TYR A 800 -13.72 -33.24 -20.58
C TYR A 800 -13.50 -31.77 -20.22
N LYS A 801 -13.87 -31.34 -19.00
CA LYS A 801 -13.66 -29.95 -18.54
C LYS A 801 -12.16 -29.63 -18.45
N ARG A 802 -11.34 -30.63 -18.13
CA ARG A 802 -9.90 -30.51 -17.92
C ARG A 802 -9.13 -30.65 -19.23
N ASP A 803 -9.37 -29.73 -20.15
CA ASP A 803 -8.86 -29.77 -21.52
C ASP A 803 -7.46 -29.13 -21.68
N GLY A 804 -6.91 -28.59 -20.59
CA GLY A 804 -5.60 -27.94 -20.59
C GLY A 804 -5.56 -26.59 -21.30
N SER A 805 -6.71 -25.99 -21.64
CA SER A 805 -6.79 -24.61 -22.13
C SER A 805 -6.39 -23.62 -21.04
N PHE A 806 -6.01 -22.41 -21.45
CA PHE A 806 -5.77 -21.30 -20.53
C PHE A 806 -7.02 -21.02 -19.69
N GLU A 807 -8.19 -21.00 -20.32
CA GLU A 807 -9.50 -20.81 -19.68
C GLU A 807 -9.74 -21.86 -18.58
N TYR A 808 -9.37 -23.11 -18.84
CA TYR A 808 -9.47 -24.15 -17.84
C TYR A 808 -8.56 -23.90 -16.63
N TYR A 809 -7.26 -23.62 -16.83
CA TYR A 809 -6.35 -23.37 -15.70
C TYR A 809 -6.81 -22.19 -14.85
N ILE A 810 -7.24 -21.09 -15.49
CA ILE A 810 -7.74 -19.91 -14.80
C ILE A 810 -9.13 -20.15 -14.16
N SER A 811 -9.87 -21.19 -14.56
CA SER A 811 -11.15 -21.56 -13.94
C SER A 811 -11.01 -22.31 -12.62
N GLU A 812 -9.83 -22.83 -12.30
CA GLU A 812 -9.62 -23.60 -11.08
C GLU A 812 -9.59 -22.68 -9.85
N PRO A 813 -10.16 -23.09 -8.70
CA PRO A 813 -10.28 -22.21 -7.55
C PRO A 813 -8.93 -21.79 -6.99
N ILE A 814 -8.84 -20.53 -6.57
CA ILE A 814 -7.75 -20.00 -5.75
C ILE A 814 -8.16 -20.10 -4.29
N ARG A 815 -7.27 -20.59 -3.42
CA ARG A 815 -7.51 -20.69 -1.97
C ARG A 815 -6.26 -20.36 -1.17
N ASP A 816 -6.44 -20.04 0.10
CA ASP A 816 -5.33 -19.81 1.02
C ASP A 816 -4.93 -21.14 1.68
N ASN A 817 -3.69 -21.21 2.16
CA ASN A 817 -3.16 -22.31 2.96
C ASN A 817 -3.32 -23.68 2.26
N ASP A 818 -3.13 -23.70 0.95
CA ASP A 818 -3.04 -24.97 0.24
C ASP A 818 -1.73 -25.66 0.62
N ALA A 819 -1.85 -26.88 1.16
CA ALA A 819 -0.74 -27.76 1.52
C ALA A 819 0.36 -27.89 0.44
N LYS A 820 -0.02 -27.76 -0.85
CA LYS A 820 0.90 -27.78 -2.00
C LYS A 820 1.83 -26.56 -2.05
N GLY A 821 1.46 -25.44 -1.43
CA GLY A 821 2.28 -24.24 -1.29
C GLY A 821 2.93 -24.11 0.08
N VAL A 822 2.21 -24.49 1.15
CA VAL A 822 2.69 -24.40 2.53
C VAL A 822 4.03 -25.12 2.73
N GLY A 823 4.11 -26.40 2.35
CA GLY A 823 5.35 -27.18 2.47
C GLY A 823 6.53 -26.54 1.72
N PRO A 824 6.40 -26.24 0.41
CA PRO A 824 7.44 -25.54 -0.34
C PRO A 824 7.86 -24.18 0.22
N PHE A 825 6.92 -23.40 0.76
CA PHE A 825 7.26 -22.11 1.37
C PHE A 825 8.06 -22.28 2.68
N ILE A 826 7.68 -23.26 3.51
CA ILE A 826 8.47 -23.63 4.69
C ILE A 826 9.89 -24.02 4.27
N TRP A 827 10.05 -24.88 3.25
CA TRP A 827 11.37 -25.25 2.76
C TRP A 827 12.16 -24.08 2.19
N ALA A 828 11.54 -23.19 1.41
CA ALA A 828 12.20 -21.99 0.89
C ALA A 828 12.72 -21.10 2.02
N THR A 829 11.93 -20.94 3.10
CA THR A 829 12.33 -20.20 4.30
C THR A 829 13.58 -20.82 4.94
N LEU A 830 13.55 -22.13 5.19
CA LEU A 830 14.66 -22.85 5.84
C LEU A 830 15.94 -22.82 4.98
N GLU A 831 15.83 -22.86 3.66
CA GLU A 831 16.98 -22.74 2.76
C GLU A 831 17.56 -21.31 2.73
N LEU A 832 16.71 -20.27 2.80
CA LEU A 832 17.18 -18.89 2.91
C LEU A 832 17.93 -18.66 4.23
N GLU A 833 17.41 -19.19 5.34
CA GLU A 833 18.03 -19.05 6.66
C GLU A 833 19.44 -19.65 6.69
N LYS A 834 19.66 -20.80 6.03
CA LYS A 834 21.01 -21.40 5.91
C LYS A 834 22.00 -20.47 5.22
N ILE A 835 21.56 -19.74 4.19
CA ILE A 835 22.40 -18.76 3.47
C ILE A 835 22.76 -17.59 4.38
N GLN A 836 21.80 -17.12 5.18
CA GLN A 836 21.99 -15.97 6.07
C GLN A 836 22.90 -16.30 7.25
N THR A 837 22.87 -17.52 7.78
CA THR A 837 23.74 -17.97 8.89
C THR A 837 25.15 -18.38 8.44
N SER A 838 25.41 -18.48 7.14
CA SER A 838 26.72 -18.84 6.59
C SER A 838 27.62 -17.62 6.33
N LYS A 839 27.16 -16.42 6.68
CA LYS A 839 27.93 -15.18 6.77
C LYS A 839 28.22 -14.88 8.24
#